data_AF-A0A7V5SDK2-F1
#
_entry.id   AF-A0A7V5SDK2-F1
#
_cell.length_a   1.000
_cell.length_b   1.000
_cell.length_c   1.000
_cell.angle_alpha   90.00
_cell.angle_beta   90.00
_cell.angle_gamma   90.00
#
_symmetry.space_group_name_H-M   'P 1'
#
loop_
_entity.id
_entity.type
_entity.pdbx_description
1 polymer ?
#
loop_
_entity_poly.entity_id
_entity_poly.type
_entity_poly.pdbx_seq_one_letter_code
_entity_poly.pdbx_strand_id
1 'polypeptide(L)'
;KPLWYSIPKAPSLEQPPPTLSDTASDEEKPNPTSLWYEVVHKPPPGSPYAAKEPKAPAEEGAPSPSEPPTPSLIIEVEKRPASRAADAMPSSHAAIPTTGDIPLEISPQGEVHRLHPTATNAHGSPVEPETPPLQTPTTVSLVKEQPISTVVSSPIGSTRRMVLPPLELLSHGEKQTVPSISPTELEAHKEQIVRTLRHYGIELSRISATVGPTVTLFEVVPAPGIRISRIKSLEDDIALSLAALGIRIIAPMPGKGTIGIEVPNTRPRTVPLAELLESPEYQQSSAQLPLAIGKTITGEAFVRDLAQMPHLLIAGATGQGKSVALNCMILSLLYKRTPDEVRFVLIDPKKVEMSLYQGLEESYLAEIPGLPERIITDVRYALPALQSLVQEMEMRYELLKELRVRNITEYNRRCAEGQAPEGHHPLPYIVLIIDELADLMMTAGKEVETPICRLAQLARAVGIHLIVATQRPSVNVITGLIKANFPVRISFRVVSRVDSRVILDDDGAERLVGRGDLLFAMGTEMIRLQSGFVSTSEIESVVAYIQSQPAPAPYVLPEPPAPEREEDAPEDIGERDPLFYEAALLVVRSQYGSTSLLQRKLGVGFNRAGRLMDQLERAGIVGPARGSKPREVLIQDESQLQAFL
;
A
#
# COMPACT_ATOMS: atom_id res chain seq x y z
N LYS A 1 30.91 -58.69 -39.81
CA LYS A 1 32.35 -58.33 -39.98
C LYS A 1 32.66 -57.17 -39.04
N PRO A 2 33.86 -57.12 -38.43
CA PRO A 2 34.01 -56.86 -36.99
C PRO A 2 34.56 -55.43 -36.68
N LEU A 3 34.94 -55.02 -35.46
CA LEU A 3 36.20 -55.42 -34.78
C LEU A 3 36.46 -54.62 -33.44
N TRP A 4 36.62 -55.35 -32.31
CA TRP A 4 37.50 -55.18 -31.08
C TRP A 4 37.67 -53.82 -30.31
N TYR A 5 38.07 -53.75 -29.01
CA TYR A 5 38.15 -54.69 -27.84
C TYR A 5 38.16 -53.93 -26.47
N SER A 6 38.07 -54.68 -25.37
CA SER A 6 37.89 -54.34 -23.94
C SER A 6 39.06 -53.68 -23.14
N ILE A 7 38.72 -52.76 -22.20
CA ILE A 7 38.89 -52.77 -20.70
C ILE A 7 39.97 -53.75 -20.14
N PRO A 8 40.92 -53.41 -19.20
CA PRO A 8 40.57 -53.10 -17.78
C PRO A 8 41.52 -52.35 -16.78
N LYS A 9 40.86 -51.82 -15.71
CA LYS A 9 41.22 -51.74 -14.25
C LYS A 9 42.24 -50.72 -13.67
N ALA A 10 41.87 -50.23 -12.47
CA ALA A 10 42.65 -49.42 -11.50
C ALA A 10 43.35 -50.28 -10.43
N PRO A 11 44.17 -49.72 -9.49
CA PRO A 11 43.61 -49.18 -8.23
C PRO A 11 44.38 -47.98 -7.59
N SER A 12 43.95 -47.60 -6.38
CA SER A 12 44.35 -46.52 -5.45
C SER A 12 45.72 -46.63 -4.76
N LEU A 13 46.22 -45.52 -4.17
CA LEU A 13 46.98 -45.35 -2.88
C LEU A 13 47.40 -43.85 -2.73
N GLU A 14 46.99 -43.11 -1.69
CA GLU A 14 47.68 -42.79 -0.40
C GLU A 14 48.73 -41.64 -0.39
N GLN A 15 48.30 -40.49 0.18
CA GLN A 15 48.98 -39.55 1.11
C GLN A 15 50.30 -38.78 0.76
N PRO A 16 50.61 -37.67 1.48
CA PRO A 16 51.45 -36.56 0.99
C PRO A 16 52.80 -36.35 1.72
N PRO A 17 53.66 -35.45 1.20
CA PRO A 17 54.65 -34.73 2.01
C PRO A 17 54.84 -33.24 1.59
N PRO A 18 55.73 -32.44 2.22
CA PRO A 18 55.79 -32.16 3.66
C PRO A 18 55.91 -30.64 3.98
N THR A 19 55.75 -30.25 5.24
CA THR A 19 56.14 -28.94 5.78
C THR A 19 57.60 -28.95 6.26
N LEU A 20 58.34 -27.85 6.09
CA LEU A 20 59.58 -27.57 6.83
C LEU A 20 59.74 -26.08 7.14
N SER A 21 60.60 -25.77 8.12
CA SER A 21 60.55 -24.56 8.95
C SER A 21 61.77 -23.63 8.83
N ASP A 22 61.64 -22.46 9.48
CA ASP A 22 62.68 -21.60 10.07
C ASP A 22 63.87 -21.11 9.22
N THR A 23 64.06 -19.78 9.16
CA THR A 23 65.04 -19.06 10.01
C THR A 23 64.97 -17.54 9.79
N ALA A 24 65.56 -16.77 10.71
CA ALA A 24 65.39 -15.31 10.82
C ALA A 24 66.61 -14.51 10.34
N SER A 25 66.38 -13.23 9.97
CA SER A 25 67.29 -12.11 10.28
C SER A 25 66.64 -10.75 9.98
N ASP A 26 66.90 -9.76 10.82
CA ASP A 26 66.40 -8.37 10.70
C ASP A 26 66.99 -7.60 9.50
N GLU A 27 66.23 -6.67 8.93
CA GLU A 27 66.72 -5.34 8.48
C GLU A 27 65.56 -4.33 8.28
N GLU A 28 65.81 -3.04 8.48
CA GLU A 28 64.77 -1.99 8.51
C GLU A 28 64.37 -1.45 7.12
N LYS A 29 63.06 -1.14 6.96
CA LYS A 29 62.40 -0.04 6.19
C LYS A 29 63.08 0.50 4.89
N PRO A 30 62.31 0.78 3.80
CA PRO A 30 61.04 1.53 3.89
C PRO A 30 59.92 1.14 2.87
N ASN A 31 58.78 1.81 3.01
CA ASN A 31 57.62 1.75 2.10
C ASN A 31 57.93 2.35 0.71
N PRO A 32 57.49 1.73 -0.40
CA PRO A 32 56.74 2.52 -1.39
C PRO A 32 55.59 1.79 -2.12
N THR A 33 54.56 2.58 -2.45
CA THR A 33 53.56 2.30 -3.49
C THR A 33 54.11 2.46 -4.91
N SER A 34 53.83 1.53 -5.85
CA SER A 34 53.79 1.85 -7.29
C SER A 34 53.23 0.74 -8.23
N LEU A 35 52.32 1.17 -9.14
CA LEU A 35 52.25 0.91 -10.60
C LEU A 35 52.41 -0.51 -11.22
N TRP A 36 51.35 -1.00 -11.90
CA TRP A 36 51.34 -1.73 -13.19
C TRP A 36 49.89 -1.71 -13.78
N TYR A 37 49.56 -1.70 -15.09
CA TYR A 37 50.15 -1.15 -16.32
C TYR A 37 49.07 -1.19 -17.45
N GLU A 38 49.14 -0.35 -18.50
CA GLU A 38 48.25 -0.42 -19.69
C GLU A 38 48.77 -1.38 -20.79
N VAL A 39 47.88 -2.04 -21.56
CA VAL A 39 48.07 -2.31 -23.02
C VAL A 39 46.71 -2.34 -23.74
N VAL A 40 46.69 -1.85 -25.00
CA VAL A 40 45.51 -1.56 -25.84
C VAL A 40 45.29 -2.61 -26.96
N HIS A 41 44.03 -2.83 -27.38
CA HIS A 41 43.70 -3.30 -28.74
C HIS A 41 42.58 -2.46 -29.39
N LYS A 42 42.69 -2.22 -30.71
CA LYS A 42 41.83 -1.33 -31.53
C LYS A 42 40.62 -2.05 -32.17
N PRO A 43 39.50 -1.34 -32.43
CA PRO A 43 38.50 -1.71 -33.44
C PRO A 43 38.76 -1.05 -34.82
N PRO A 44 38.19 -1.58 -35.92
CA PRO A 44 38.29 -1.02 -37.29
C PRO A 44 37.22 0.07 -37.59
N PRO A 45 37.33 0.82 -38.72
CA PRO A 45 36.74 2.17 -38.83
C PRO A 45 35.49 2.30 -39.72
N GLY A 46 34.74 3.38 -39.49
CA GLY A 46 33.65 3.85 -40.38
C GLY A 46 33.02 5.16 -39.88
N SER A 47 33.58 6.31 -40.26
CA SER A 47 33.05 7.67 -39.96
C SER A 47 32.40 8.27 -41.22
N PRO A 48 31.54 9.31 -41.12
CA PRO A 48 32.08 10.68 -41.11
C PRO A 48 31.29 11.75 -40.29
N TYR A 49 32.01 12.79 -39.83
CA TYR A 49 31.57 14.05 -39.18
C TYR A 49 31.00 13.93 -37.74
N ALA A 50 31.62 14.36 -36.62
CA ALA A 50 32.54 15.48 -36.26
C ALA A 50 31.85 16.86 -36.07
N ALA A 51 32.17 17.72 -35.09
CA ALA A 51 32.92 17.61 -33.82
C ALA A 51 32.79 18.94 -32.99
N LYS A 52 33.18 18.90 -31.70
CA LYS A 52 33.86 19.95 -30.87
C LYS A 52 33.24 20.33 -29.50
N GLU A 53 34.17 20.55 -28.56
CA GLU A 53 34.03 20.87 -27.12
C GLU A 53 33.90 22.38 -26.84
N PRO A 54 33.78 22.77 -25.56
CA PRO A 54 34.60 23.88 -25.06
C PRO A 54 35.38 23.58 -23.76
N LYS A 55 36.48 24.33 -23.56
CA LYS A 55 37.41 24.26 -22.41
C LYS A 55 37.01 25.21 -21.25
N ALA A 56 37.56 24.95 -20.06
CA ALA A 56 37.51 25.81 -18.89
C ALA A 56 38.56 26.96 -18.89
N PRO A 57 38.38 28.00 -18.06
CA PRO A 57 39.43 28.95 -17.64
C PRO A 57 39.66 28.98 -16.10
N ALA A 58 40.67 29.76 -15.66
CA ALA A 58 41.25 29.76 -14.30
C ALA A 58 40.89 31.02 -13.45
N GLU A 59 41.41 31.07 -12.22
CA GLU A 59 41.17 32.09 -11.17
C GLU A 59 42.00 33.39 -11.32
N GLU A 60 41.47 34.54 -10.85
CA GLU A 60 42.25 35.63 -10.25
C GLU A 60 41.38 36.67 -9.48
N GLY A 61 41.86 37.15 -8.31
CA GLY A 61 41.63 38.52 -7.77
C GLY A 61 40.27 38.98 -7.20
N ALA A 62 40.25 39.46 -5.94
CA ALA A 62 39.13 40.21 -5.30
C ALA A 62 39.39 41.74 -5.30
N PRO A 63 38.38 42.65 -5.13
CA PRO A 63 37.95 43.04 -3.76
C PRO A 63 36.51 43.62 -3.54
N SER A 64 35.94 43.29 -2.37
CA SER A 64 34.96 44.07 -1.55
C SER A 64 33.54 44.43 -2.10
N PRO A 65 32.54 44.68 -1.23
CA PRO A 65 31.12 44.63 -1.60
C PRO A 65 30.47 46.00 -1.92
N SER A 66 29.53 45.98 -2.87
CA SER A 66 28.57 47.06 -3.12
C SER A 66 27.14 46.51 -3.26
N GLU A 67 26.15 47.37 -3.01
CA GLU A 67 24.75 47.00 -2.79
C GLU A 67 24.03 46.43 -4.03
N PRO A 68 23.07 45.49 -3.86
CA PRO A 68 22.23 45.03 -4.97
C PRO A 68 21.12 46.06 -5.30
N PRO A 69 20.87 46.38 -6.58
CA PRO A 69 19.79 47.28 -6.96
C PRO A 69 18.40 46.60 -6.89
N THR A 70 17.40 47.37 -6.47
CA THR A 70 15.97 47.01 -6.47
C THR A 70 15.38 46.86 -7.88
N PRO A 71 14.48 45.88 -8.11
CA PRO A 71 13.52 45.91 -9.21
C PRO A 71 12.19 46.55 -8.78
N SER A 72 11.77 47.60 -9.49
CA SER A 72 10.50 48.30 -9.26
C SER A 72 9.30 47.56 -9.88
N LEU A 73 8.39 47.12 -9.00
CA LEU A 73 6.97 47.50 -8.94
C LEU A 73 6.23 47.97 -10.22
N ILE A 74 5.13 47.30 -10.55
CA ILE A 74 3.80 47.93 -10.70
C ILE A 74 2.72 47.00 -10.09
N ILE A 75 2.04 47.46 -9.05
CA ILE A 75 0.69 47.03 -8.63
C ILE A 75 -0.07 48.31 -8.30
N GLU A 76 -1.24 48.53 -8.92
CA GLU A 76 -2.11 49.65 -8.56
C GLU A 76 -2.99 49.31 -7.34
N VAL A 77 -3.18 50.31 -6.47
CA VAL A 77 -4.06 50.23 -5.28
C VAL A 77 -5.09 51.35 -5.37
N GLU A 78 -6.36 50.98 -5.32
CA GLU A 78 -7.46 51.95 -5.30
C GLU A 78 -7.76 52.46 -3.88
N LYS A 79 -8.27 53.69 -3.77
CA LYS A 79 -8.19 54.51 -2.55
C LYS A 79 -9.43 54.42 -1.65
N ARG A 80 -9.19 54.55 -0.32
CA ARG A 80 -10.21 54.98 0.66
C ARG A 80 -10.32 56.52 0.72
N PRO A 81 -11.43 57.03 1.27
CA PRO A 81 -11.43 58.11 2.28
C PRO A 81 -11.86 57.52 3.65
N ALA A 82 -11.18 57.79 4.78
CA ALA A 82 -11.29 58.97 5.66
C ALA A 82 -12.60 58.97 6.49
N SER A 83 -12.63 59.23 7.82
CA SER A 83 -11.67 59.93 8.70
C SER A 83 -11.91 59.70 10.21
N ARG A 84 -10.87 59.93 11.06
CA ARG A 84 -10.85 60.48 12.46
C ARG A 84 -11.83 59.97 13.56
N ALA A 85 -11.51 59.96 14.87
CA ALA A 85 -10.27 60.07 15.67
C ALA A 85 -10.56 59.85 17.19
N ALA A 86 -9.49 59.66 17.99
CA ALA A 86 -9.34 59.97 19.43
C ALA A 86 -9.93 59.06 20.54
N ASP A 87 -9.01 58.53 21.35
CA ASP A 87 -8.90 58.57 22.83
C ASP A 87 -9.81 57.84 23.84
N ALA A 88 -9.09 57.35 24.88
CA ALA A 88 -9.44 57.19 26.30
C ALA A 88 -10.36 56.05 26.82
N MET A 89 -9.76 55.18 27.64
CA MET A 89 -10.35 54.57 28.86
C MET A 89 -10.34 55.64 29.98
N PRO A 90 -11.21 55.64 31.05
CA PRO A 90 -11.40 54.48 31.95
C PRO A 90 -12.74 54.35 32.75
N SER A 91 -12.76 53.35 33.66
CA SER A 91 -13.38 53.32 35.01
C SER A 91 -14.92 53.34 35.27
N SER A 92 -15.42 52.17 35.71
CA SER A 92 -16.15 51.86 36.97
C SER A 92 -17.47 52.55 37.43
N HIS A 93 -18.31 51.73 38.08
CA HIS A 93 -19.49 52.03 38.94
C HIS A 93 -20.79 52.54 38.27
N ALA A 94 -22.00 52.32 38.79
CA ALA A 94 -22.59 51.26 39.65
C ALA A 94 -24.12 51.55 39.81
N ALA A 95 -24.99 50.51 39.81
CA ALA A 95 -26.27 50.48 40.57
C ALA A 95 -27.06 49.16 40.34
N ILE A 96 -27.54 48.57 41.44
CA ILE A 96 -28.61 47.55 41.58
C ILE A 96 -29.72 48.21 42.46
N PRO A 97 -30.84 47.61 42.95
CA PRO A 97 -31.34 46.21 42.98
C PRO A 97 -32.77 46.09 42.35
N THR A 98 -33.57 45.00 42.38
CA THR A 98 -33.92 43.91 43.34
C THR A 98 -34.48 42.69 42.55
N THR A 99 -34.67 41.43 42.99
CA THR A 99 -34.41 40.57 44.19
C THR A 99 -34.74 39.11 43.77
N GLY A 100 -34.34 38.03 44.44
CA GLY A 100 -33.51 37.86 45.64
C GLY A 100 -33.53 36.41 46.16
N ASP A 101 -32.36 35.94 46.62
CA ASP A 101 -32.04 34.77 47.46
C ASP A 101 -32.36 33.30 47.05
N ILE A 102 -31.49 32.42 47.57
CA ILE A 102 -31.21 30.99 47.28
C ILE A 102 -31.25 30.21 48.64
N PRO A 103 -30.70 28.99 48.89
CA PRO A 103 -30.26 27.84 48.06
C PRO A 103 -30.76 26.44 48.58
N LEU A 104 -30.36 25.31 47.95
CA LEU A 104 -29.52 24.24 48.56
C LEU A 104 -29.46 22.87 47.80
N GLU A 105 -28.43 22.11 48.17
CA GLU A 105 -27.87 20.83 47.68
C GLU A 105 -28.79 19.59 47.73
N ILE A 106 -28.53 18.56 46.90
CA ILE A 106 -28.62 17.12 47.28
C ILE A 106 -27.58 16.25 46.52
N SER A 107 -27.00 15.26 47.22
CA SER A 107 -26.45 13.97 46.71
C SER A 107 -26.49 12.95 47.87
N PRO A 108 -26.32 11.61 47.70
CA PRO A 108 -26.67 10.69 46.60
C PRO A 108 -27.45 9.43 47.15
N GLN A 109 -27.27 8.23 46.56
CA GLN A 109 -27.82 6.88 46.88
C GLN A 109 -29.18 6.52 46.22
N GLY A 110 -29.50 5.27 45.81
CA GLY A 110 -28.81 3.98 46.00
C GLY A 110 -29.17 2.90 44.94
N GLU A 111 -29.08 1.62 45.31
CA GLU A 111 -28.62 0.50 44.43
C GLU A 111 -29.65 -0.60 44.03
N VAL A 112 -29.25 -1.39 43.01
CA VAL A 112 -29.71 -2.70 42.44
C VAL A 112 -30.91 -3.47 43.05
N HIS A 113 -31.76 -4.09 42.18
CA HIS A 113 -31.79 -5.57 42.06
C HIS A 113 -32.49 -6.18 40.81
N ARG A 114 -32.07 -7.42 40.51
CA ARG A 114 -32.41 -8.32 39.38
C ARG A 114 -33.48 -9.37 39.77
N LEU A 115 -34.38 -9.79 38.87
CA LEU A 115 -35.24 -10.99 39.04
C LEU A 115 -35.50 -11.81 37.76
N HIS A 116 -35.46 -13.14 37.93
CA HIS A 116 -36.10 -14.23 37.17
C HIS A 116 -36.80 -15.13 38.25
N PRO A 117 -37.36 -16.32 37.96
CA PRO A 117 -38.56 -16.63 37.15
C PRO A 117 -39.59 -17.45 37.97
N THR A 118 -40.76 -17.83 37.42
CA THR A 118 -41.45 -19.14 37.66
C THR A 118 -42.72 -19.29 36.81
N ALA A 119 -43.24 -20.52 36.69
CA ALA A 119 -44.33 -20.91 35.78
C ALA A 119 -45.44 -21.70 36.47
N THR A 120 -46.65 -21.71 35.87
CA THR A 120 -47.69 -22.74 36.12
C THR A 120 -48.58 -22.94 34.88
N ASN A 121 -49.15 -24.15 34.72
CA ASN A 121 -49.85 -24.62 33.51
C ASN A 121 -51.38 -24.34 33.52
N ALA A 122 -52.03 -24.29 32.33
CA ALA A 122 -52.97 -25.32 31.84
C ALA A 122 -54.13 -24.84 30.91
N HIS A 123 -54.35 -25.60 29.82
CA HIS A 123 -55.59 -25.85 29.06
C HIS A 123 -56.26 -24.76 28.18
N GLY A 124 -56.50 -25.11 26.90
CA GLY A 124 -57.53 -24.48 26.04
C GLY A 124 -57.19 -24.31 24.55
N SER A 125 -57.58 -25.27 23.71
CA SER A 125 -57.87 -25.08 22.26
C SER A 125 -59.40 -25.19 22.07
N PRO A 126 -60.05 -24.82 20.93
CA PRO A 126 -59.51 -24.64 19.56
C PRO A 126 -60.15 -23.47 18.74
N VAL A 127 -59.99 -23.54 17.40
CA VAL A 127 -60.89 -23.09 16.29
C VAL A 127 -60.30 -22.05 15.30
N GLU A 128 -60.25 -22.46 14.02
CA GLU A 128 -59.97 -21.65 12.81
C GLU A 128 -61.21 -20.88 12.31
N PRO A 129 -61.04 -20.00 11.32
CA PRO A 129 -61.95 -20.08 10.17
C PRO A 129 -61.25 -20.12 8.80
N GLU A 130 -61.78 -20.94 7.89
CA GLU A 130 -61.34 -21.12 6.50
C GLU A 130 -61.91 -20.10 5.50
N THR A 131 -61.44 -20.23 4.24
CA THR A 131 -62.07 -19.92 2.93
C THR A 131 -61.67 -18.61 2.22
N PRO A 132 -61.71 -18.55 0.86
CA PRO A 132 -61.62 -19.61 -0.16
C PRO A 132 -60.56 -19.33 -1.27
N PRO A 133 -60.27 -20.27 -2.20
CA PRO A 133 -59.31 -20.07 -3.28
C PRO A 133 -59.92 -19.46 -4.55
N LEU A 134 -59.13 -18.69 -5.32
CA LEU A 134 -59.46 -18.29 -6.70
C LEU A 134 -58.30 -18.55 -7.68
N GLN A 135 -58.64 -18.64 -8.97
CA GLN A 135 -57.89 -19.36 -10.00
C GLN A 135 -56.86 -18.50 -10.77
N THR A 136 -55.93 -19.20 -11.41
CA THR A 136 -54.93 -18.70 -12.36
C THR A 136 -55.53 -18.00 -13.60
N PRO A 137 -54.80 -17.05 -14.18
CA PRO A 137 -54.73 -16.90 -15.63
C PRO A 137 -53.36 -17.34 -16.17
N THR A 138 -53.38 -18.29 -17.11
CA THR A 138 -52.20 -18.66 -17.92
C THR A 138 -51.89 -17.54 -18.92
N THR A 139 -50.66 -17.01 -18.89
CA THR A 139 -50.13 -16.20 -19.99
C THR A 139 -48.81 -16.81 -20.46
N VAL A 140 -48.79 -17.30 -21.69
CA VAL A 140 -47.58 -17.80 -22.35
C VAL A 140 -46.74 -16.60 -22.80
N SER A 141 -45.44 -16.62 -22.53
CA SER A 141 -44.45 -15.75 -23.18
C SER A 141 -43.15 -16.50 -23.30
N LEU A 142 -42.65 -16.62 -24.53
CA LEU A 142 -41.42 -17.35 -24.81
C LEU A 142 -40.21 -16.56 -24.29
N VAL A 143 -39.60 -17.04 -23.21
CA VAL A 143 -38.24 -16.64 -22.86
C VAL A 143 -37.28 -17.50 -23.67
N LYS A 144 -36.41 -16.83 -24.43
CA LYS A 144 -35.39 -17.46 -25.26
C LYS A 144 -34.23 -17.86 -24.34
N GLU A 145 -34.14 -19.12 -23.98
CA GLU A 145 -33.05 -19.64 -23.15
C GLU A 145 -31.70 -19.38 -23.84
N GLN A 146 -30.83 -18.63 -23.16
CA GLN A 146 -29.39 -18.66 -23.44
C GLN A 146 -28.74 -19.57 -22.40
N PRO A 147 -27.80 -20.46 -22.80
CA PRO A 147 -27.19 -21.40 -21.87
C PRO A 147 -26.30 -20.66 -20.87
N ILE A 148 -26.51 -20.96 -19.58
CA ILE A 148 -25.57 -20.61 -18.52
C ILE A 148 -24.24 -21.29 -18.84
N SER A 149 -23.18 -20.51 -19.06
CA SER A 149 -21.85 -21.05 -19.26
C SER A 149 -21.39 -21.73 -17.96
N THR A 150 -21.30 -23.06 -18.00
CA THR A 150 -20.86 -23.86 -16.86
C THR A 150 -19.38 -23.57 -16.57
N VAL A 151 -19.10 -22.94 -15.43
CA VAL A 151 -17.74 -22.90 -14.86
C VAL A 151 -17.39 -24.31 -14.41
N VAL A 152 -16.64 -25.05 -15.24
CA VAL A 152 -16.27 -26.46 -14.97
C VAL A 152 -15.08 -26.52 -14.02
N SER A 153 -15.33 -26.30 -12.73
CA SER A 153 -14.44 -26.78 -11.65
C SER A 153 -14.61 -28.29 -11.51
N SER A 154 -13.75 -29.06 -12.19
CA SER A 154 -13.74 -30.53 -12.12
C SER A 154 -13.55 -31.03 -10.68
N PRO A 155 -14.15 -32.17 -10.28
CA PRO A 155 -14.06 -32.69 -8.92
C PRO A 155 -12.62 -33.04 -8.53
N ILE A 156 -12.21 -32.65 -7.31
CA ILE A 156 -10.84 -32.82 -6.79
C ILE A 156 -10.59 -34.30 -6.45
N GLY A 157 -10.24 -35.09 -7.47
CA GLY A 157 -9.84 -36.48 -7.35
C GLY A 157 -8.31 -36.63 -7.26
N SER A 158 -7.79 -36.83 -6.04
CA SER A 158 -6.46 -37.44 -5.80
C SER A 158 -5.25 -36.78 -6.50
N THR A 159 -5.13 -35.45 -6.50
CA THR A 159 -3.84 -34.80 -6.74
C THR A 159 -2.94 -34.92 -5.51
N ARG A 160 -1.62 -35.06 -5.70
CA ARG A 160 -0.65 -34.96 -4.59
C ARG A 160 -0.78 -33.56 -3.99
N ARG A 161 -1.19 -33.46 -2.71
CA ARG A 161 -1.16 -32.18 -1.99
C ARG A 161 0.25 -31.60 -2.04
N MET A 162 0.34 -30.35 -2.43
CA MET A 162 1.61 -29.63 -2.48
C MET A 162 2.19 -29.53 -1.06
N VAL A 163 3.50 -29.75 -0.94
CA VAL A 163 4.24 -29.67 0.31
C VAL A 163 4.70 -28.23 0.51
N LEU A 164 4.44 -27.67 1.69
CA LEU A 164 4.88 -26.32 2.03
C LEU A 164 6.42 -26.24 2.10
N PRO A 165 7.03 -25.08 1.78
CA PRO A 165 8.48 -24.93 1.81
C PRO A 165 9.09 -25.22 3.19
N PRO A 166 10.23 -25.93 3.28
CA PRO A 166 10.97 -26.10 4.53
C PRO A 166 11.65 -24.77 4.96
N LEU A 167 11.79 -24.55 6.26
CA LEU A 167 12.36 -23.31 6.81
C LEU A 167 13.86 -23.18 6.52
N GLU A 168 14.52 -24.30 6.25
CA GLU A 168 15.93 -24.42 5.87
C GLU A 168 16.28 -23.73 4.54
N LEU A 169 15.28 -23.26 3.76
CA LEU A 169 15.48 -22.38 2.60
C LEU A 169 15.70 -20.92 2.99
N LEU A 170 15.46 -20.54 4.25
CA LEU A 170 15.68 -19.21 4.78
C LEU A 170 16.93 -19.15 5.65
N SER A 171 17.56 -17.99 5.69
CA SER A 171 18.71 -17.72 6.55
C SER A 171 18.26 -17.15 7.90
N HIS A 172 18.82 -17.68 8.99
CA HIS A 172 18.71 -17.05 10.32
C HIS A 172 19.66 -15.84 10.48
N GLY A 173 20.34 -15.43 9.40
CA GLY A 173 21.35 -14.38 9.39
C GLY A 173 22.59 -14.72 10.20
N GLU A 174 23.47 -13.74 10.38
CA GLU A 174 24.56 -13.84 11.34
C GLU A 174 23.98 -13.81 12.77
N LYS A 175 24.24 -14.85 13.57
CA LYS A 175 23.92 -14.84 15.00
C LYS A 175 24.69 -13.70 15.66
N GLN A 176 24.00 -12.60 15.98
CA GLN A 176 24.62 -11.45 16.63
C GLN A 176 25.13 -11.83 18.03
N THR A 177 26.44 -12.07 18.11
CA THR A 177 27.18 -12.28 19.37
C THR A 177 27.42 -10.98 20.13
N VAL A 178 27.18 -9.83 19.48
CA VAL A 178 27.38 -8.48 20.03
C VAL A 178 26.01 -7.83 20.25
N PRO A 179 25.72 -7.31 21.46
CA PRO A 179 24.49 -6.55 21.72
C PRO A 179 24.33 -5.32 20.81
N SER A 180 23.07 -4.95 20.49
CA SER A 180 22.75 -3.76 19.69
C SER A 180 23.12 -2.42 20.36
N ILE A 181 23.26 -2.44 21.69
CA ILE A 181 23.76 -1.34 22.53
C ILE A 181 24.58 -1.95 23.69
N SER A 182 25.69 -1.32 24.07
CA SER A 182 26.46 -1.79 25.24
C SER A 182 25.81 -1.37 26.57
N PRO A 183 25.99 -2.11 27.69
CA PRO A 183 25.46 -1.68 28.99
C PRO A 183 25.95 -0.30 29.44
N THR A 184 27.20 0.04 29.12
CA THR A 184 27.81 1.35 29.41
C THR A 184 27.15 2.49 28.63
N GLU A 185 26.88 2.26 27.34
CA GLU A 185 26.20 3.21 26.44
C GLU A 185 24.72 3.39 26.82
N LEU A 186 24.05 2.31 27.22
CA LEU A 186 22.69 2.33 27.73
C LEU A 186 22.54 3.20 28.98
N GLU A 187 23.48 3.08 29.93
CA GLU A 187 23.49 3.89 31.15
C GLU A 187 23.91 5.35 30.86
N ALA A 188 24.83 5.58 29.92
CA ALA A 188 25.20 6.92 29.47
C ALA A 188 24.00 7.67 28.83
N HIS A 189 23.25 7.01 27.93
CA HIS A 189 22.02 7.57 27.35
C HIS A 189 20.97 7.86 28.43
N LYS A 190 20.80 6.96 29.41
CA LYS A 190 19.91 7.15 30.57
C LYS A 190 20.31 8.38 31.40
N GLU A 191 21.59 8.55 31.71
CA GLU A 191 22.09 9.73 32.43
C GLU A 191 21.91 11.01 31.61
N GLN A 192 22.18 10.99 30.30
CA GLN A 192 21.96 12.13 29.40
C GLN A 192 20.48 12.56 29.38
N ILE A 193 19.54 11.62 29.24
CA ILE A 193 18.10 11.90 29.27
C ILE A 193 17.70 12.56 30.60
N VAL A 194 18.11 11.99 31.74
CA VAL A 194 17.84 12.54 33.07
C VAL A 194 18.43 13.95 33.22
N ARG A 195 19.68 14.14 32.81
CA ARG A 195 20.39 15.42 32.89
C ARG A 195 19.72 16.49 32.04
N THR A 196 19.31 16.17 30.81
CA THR A 196 18.69 17.13 29.89
C THR A 196 17.30 17.52 30.35
N LEU A 197 16.48 16.57 30.81
CA LEU A 197 15.18 16.89 31.43
C LEU A 197 15.33 17.75 32.70
N ARG A 198 16.33 17.47 33.55
CA ARG A 198 16.63 18.29 34.74
C ARG A 198 17.03 19.73 34.38
N HIS A 199 17.83 19.95 33.33
CA HIS A 199 18.17 21.32 32.88
C HIS A 199 16.93 22.14 32.52
N TYR A 200 15.93 21.49 31.91
CA TYR A 200 14.64 22.10 31.63
C TYR A 200 13.68 22.10 32.83
N GLY A 201 14.15 21.80 34.05
CA GLY A 201 13.33 21.81 35.26
C GLY A 201 12.24 20.73 35.24
N ILE A 202 12.56 19.54 34.72
CA ILE A 202 11.72 18.36 34.71
C ILE A 202 12.42 17.27 35.52
N GLU A 203 12.00 17.09 36.77
CA GLU A 203 12.45 15.98 37.62
C GLU A 203 11.73 14.68 37.24
N LEU A 204 12.48 13.56 37.23
CA LEU A 204 11.96 12.21 37.01
C LEU A 204 11.98 11.42 38.32
N SER A 205 10.88 10.72 38.62
CA SER A 205 10.80 9.79 39.76
C SER A 205 11.39 8.41 39.43
N ARG A 206 11.33 7.97 38.17
CA ARG A 206 11.92 6.71 37.70
C ARG A 206 12.26 6.77 36.22
N ILE A 207 13.31 6.07 35.82
CA ILE A 207 13.64 5.75 34.42
C ILE A 207 14.11 4.29 34.34
N SER A 208 13.58 3.54 33.37
CA SER A 208 13.95 2.16 33.05
C SER A 208 14.10 2.01 31.54
N ALA A 209 14.98 1.13 31.08
CA ALA A 209 15.22 0.93 29.65
C ALA A 209 14.89 -0.49 29.19
N THR A 210 14.44 -0.64 27.95
CA THR A 210 14.22 -1.91 27.28
C THR A 210 14.82 -1.83 25.87
N VAL A 211 15.79 -2.70 25.59
CA VAL A 211 16.53 -2.70 24.34
C VAL A 211 15.79 -3.56 23.31
N GLY A 212 15.31 -2.93 22.24
CA GLY A 212 14.72 -3.62 21.08
C GLY A 212 15.73 -3.84 19.95
N PRO A 213 15.27 -4.38 18.80
CA PRO A 213 16.12 -4.62 17.63
C PRO A 213 16.70 -3.31 17.06
N THR A 214 15.84 -2.29 16.90
CA THR A 214 16.17 -1.05 16.17
C THR A 214 16.24 0.18 17.07
N VAL A 215 15.46 0.19 18.15
CA VAL A 215 15.42 1.27 19.13
C VAL A 215 15.46 0.72 20.56
N THR A 216 15.95 1.53 21.48
CA THR A 216 15.81 1.33 22.92
C THR A 216 14.69 2.22 23.44
N LEU A 217 13.74 1.64 24.17
CA LEU A 217 12.67 2.36 24.85
C LEU A 217 13.10 2.72 26.27
N PHE A 218 13.22 4.02 26.55
CA PHE A 218 13.35 4.54 27.91
C PHE A 218 11.97 4.89 28.44
N GLU A 219 11.46 4.08 29.36
CA GLU A 219 10.20 4.33 30.07
C GLU A 219 10.48 5.22 31.30
N VAL A 220 9.93 6.44 31.29
CA VAL A 220 10.13 7.46 32.31
C VAL A 220 8.84 7.80 33.06
N VAL A 221 8.98 8.09 34.35
CA VAL A 221 7.92 8.56 35.25
C VAL A 221 8.27 9.97 35.70
N PRO A 222 7.56 11.02 35.24
CA PRO A 222 7.82 12.39 35.69
C PRO A 222 7.33 12.61 37.12
N ALA A 223 7.94 13.56 37.82
CA ALA A 223 7.47 14.00 39.13
C ALA A 223 6.04 14.61 39.05
N PRO A 224 5.25 14.55 40.14
CA PRO A 224 3.90 15.12 40.18
C PRO A 224 3.86 16.61 39.78
N GLY A 225 2.84 17.01 39.03
CA GLY A 225 2.63 18.38 38.57
C GLY A 225 3.33 18.75 37.25
N ILE A 226 4.23 17.91 36.72
CA ILE A 226 4.81 18.12 35.38
C ILE A 226 3.76 17.85 34.29
N ARG A 227 3.57 18.81 33.37
CA ARG A 227 2.69 18.65 32.20
C ARG A 227 3.36 17.80 31.12
N ILE A 228 2.65 16.79 30.63
CA ILE A 228 3.10 15.88 29.55
C ILE A 228 3.55 16.64 28.29
N SER A 229 2.83 17.70 27.91
CA SER A 229 3.15 18.52 26.72
C SER A 229 4.55 19.15 26.79
N ARG A 230 5.05 19.46 28.00
CA ARG A 230 6.39 20.02 28.23
C ARG A 230 7.51 19.01 27.98
N ILE A 231 7.24 17.71 28.14
CA ILE A 231 8.19 16.65 27.82
C ILE A 231 8.18 16.38 26.31
N LYS A 232 6.99 16.31 25.70
CA LYS A 232 6.84 16.20 24.24
C LYS A 232 7.51 17.35 23.47
N SER A 233 7.51 18.57 24.00
CA SER A 233 8.17 19.72 23.35
C SER A 233 9.70 19.67 23.37
N LEU A 234 10.32 18.80 24.18
CA LEU A 234 11.78 18.64 24.27
C LEU A 234 12.31 17.49 23.39
N GLU A 235 11.52 16.99 22.44
CA GLU A 235 11.91 15.88 21.57
C GLU A 235 13.20 16.17 20.80
N ASP A 236 13.30 17.34 20.17
CA ASP A 236 14.49 17.74 19.40
C ASP A 236 15.70 18.08 20.30
N ASP A 237 15.47 18.64 21.49
CA ASP A 237 16.52 18.90 22.51
C ASP A 237 17.15 17.60 23.05
N ILE A 238 16.32 16.60 23.35
CA ILE A 238 16.79 15.30 23.84
C ILE A 238 17.50 14.54 22.71
N ALA A 239 17.00 14.62 21.47
CA ALA A 239 17.67 14.04 20.31
C ALA A 239 19.06 14.66 20.10
N LEU A 240 19.17 15.99 20.17
CA LEU A 240 20.44 16.72 20.11
C LEU A 240 21.40 16.31 21.23
N SER A 241 20.90 16.22 22.47
CA SER A 241 21.68 15.79 23.64
C SER A 241 22.22 14.37 23.55
N LEU A 242 21.57 13.50 22.79
CA LEU A 242 21.96 12.10 22.55
C LEU A 242 22.75 11.92 21.24
N ALA A 243 22.96 12.99 20.47
CA ALA A 243 23.48 12.93 19.10
C ALA A 243 22.72 11.95 18.17
N ALA A 244 21.42 11.76 18.44
CA ALA A 244 20.57 10.84 17.71
C ALA A 244 20.05 11.46 16.40
N LEU A 245 19.85 10.65 15.37
CA LEU A 245 19.21 11.05 14.09
C LEU A 245 17.75 11.51 14.26
N GLY A 246 17.17 11.29 15.44
CA GLY A 246 15.81 11.59 15.84
C GLY A 246 15.40 10.66 16.98
N ILE A 247 14.44 11.08 17.80
CA ILE A 247 13.79 10.23 18.81
C ILE A 247 12.28 10.35 18.63
N ARG A 248 11.50 9.53 19.34
CA ARG A 248 10.03 9.62 19.38
C ARG A 248 9.52 9.53 20.82
N ILE A 249 8.70 10.50 21.24
CA ILE A 249 8.12 10.55 22.60
C ILE A 249 6.65 10.09 22.59
N ILE A 250 6.40 8.87 23.10
CA ILE A 250 5.06 8.36 23.39
C ILE A 250 4.61 8.90 24.74
N ALA A 251 3.57 9.73 24.77
CA ALA A 251 3.02 10.22 26.04
C ALA A 251 1.51 10.51 25.97
N PRO A 252 0.69 9.92 26.88
CA PRO A 252 1.04 8.80 27.77
C PRO A 252 1.28 7.50 26.97
N MET A 253 1.97 6.54 27.55
CA MET A 253 2.04 5.18 26.99
C MET A 253 0.67 4.47 27.14
N PRO A 254 0.12 3.83 26.09
CA PRO A 254 -1.12 3.07 26.20
C PRO A 254 -1.06 2.01 27.31
N GLY A 255 -2.09 1.97 28.17
CA GLY A 255 -2.17 1.04 29.29
C GLY A 255 -1.16 1.27 30.44
N LYS A 256 -0.29 2.29 30.36
CA LYS A 256 0.75 2.58 31.36
C LYS A 256 0.70 4.03 31.83
N GLY A 257 0.90 4.27 33.13
CA GLY A 257 0.99 5.62 33.72
C GLY A 257 2.32 6.34 33.45
N THR A 258 2.94 6.10 32.30
CA THR A 258 4.36 6.43 32.03
C THR A 258 4.54 7.06 30.64
N ILE A 259 5.74 7.55 30.37
CA ILE A 259 6.14 8.19 29.10
C ILE A 259 7.25 7.33 28.48
N GLY A 260 7.13 7.01 27.20
CA GLY A 260 8.14 6.28 26.44
C GLY A 260 8.99 7.23 25.60
N ILE A 261 10.30 7.15 25.71
CA ILE A 261 11.26 7.84 24.84
C ILE A 261 11.99 6.77 24.02
N GLU A 262 11.66 6.67 22.73
CA GLU A 262 12.29 5.73 21.80
C GLU A 262 13.55 6.36 21.18
N VAL A 263 14.72 5.80 21.50
CA VAL A 263 16.03 6.25 21.02
C VAL A 263 16.60 5.21 20.05
N PRO A 264 17.05 5.59 18.84
CA PRO A 264 17.71 4.66 17.90
C PRO A 264 18.92 3.95 18.52
N ASN A 265 19.04 2.66 18.25
CA ASN A 265 20.26 1.92 18.59
C ASN A 265 21.38 2.31 17.61
N THR A 266 22.61 2.44 18.12
CA THR A 266 23.82 2.69 17.31
C THR A 266 24.06 1.59 16.28
N ARG A 267 23.63 0.35 16.56
CA ARG A 267 23.64 -0.78 15.63
C ARG A 267 22.25 -1.44 15.58
N PRO A 268 21.36 -0.99 14.67
CA PRO A 268 20.08 -1.65 14.45
C PRO A 268 20.27 -3.11 13.98
N ARG A 269 19.50 -4.03 14.57
CA ARG A 269 19.49 -5.45 14.19
C ARG A 269 18.47 -5.71 13.08
N THR A 270 18.93 -6.25 11.97
CA THR A 270 18.08 -6.90 10.96
C THR A 270 17.37 -8.10 11.61
N VAL A 271 16.06 -8.24 11.36
CA VAL A 271 15.24 -9.36 11.83
C VAL A 271 14.99 -10.30 10.64
N PRO A 272 15.66 -11.45 10.54
CA PRO A 272 15.44 -12.38 9.44
C PRO A 272 14.02 -12.95 9.45
N LEU A 273 13.46 -13.21 8.28
CA LEU A 273 12.14 -13.82 8.16
C LEU A 273 12.08 -15.19 8.86
N ALA A 274 13.14 -16.00 8.77
CA ALA A 274 13.24 -17.29 9.46
C ALA A 274 12.89 -17.18 10.96
N GLU A 275 13.47 -16.21 11.67
CA GLU A 275 13.23 -15.97 13.11
C GLU A 275 11.76 -15.59 13.41
N LEU A 276 11.07 -14.94 12.46
CA LEU A 276 9.64 -14.64 12.59
C LEU A 276 8.78 -15.87 12.33
N LEU A 277 9.11 -16.69 11.34
CA LEU A 277 8.36 -17.90 11.01
C LEU A 277 8.61 -19.02 12.03
N GLU A 278 9.77 -19.08 12.67
CA GLU A 278 10.05 -20.01 13.79
C GLU A 278 9.28 -19.66 15.07
N SER A 279 8.77 -18.43 15.20
CA SER A 279 8.14 -17.93 16.42
C SER A 279 6.90 -18.76 16.82
N PRO A 280 6.66 -18.99 18.12
CA PRO A 280 5.43 -19.63 18.59
C PRO A 280 4.16 -18.93 18.07
N GLU A 281 4.18 -17.60 17.99
CA GLU A 281 3.10 -16.74 17.51
C GLU A 281 2.72 -17.04 16.04
N TYR A 282 3.68 -17.45 15.22
CA TYR A 282 3.43 -17.88 13.84
C TYR A 282 3.17 -19.38 13.73
N GLN A 283 3.97 -20.22 14.40
CA GLN A 283 3.87 -21.67 14.30
C GLN A 283 2.54 -22.21 14.84
N GLN A 284 2.10 -21.69 15.99
CA GLN A 284 0.87 -22.10 16.66
C GLN A 284 -0.36 -21.26 16.22
N SER A 285 -0.19 -20.36 15.25
CA SER A 285 -1.24 -19.45 14.79
C SER A 285 -2.42 -20.20 14.16
N SER A 286 -3.63 -19.93 14.64
CA SER A 286 -4.89 -20.34 14.02
C SER A 286 -5.43 -19.32 13.00
N ALA A 287 -4.65 -18.28 12.68
CA ALA A 287 -5.00 -17.25 11.72
C ALA A 287 -5.27 -17.84 10.32
N GLN A 288 -6.27 -17.30 9.61
CA GLN A 288 -6.59 -17.74 8.26
C GLN A 288 -5.52 -17.30 7.26
N LEU A 289 -5.06 -16.06 7.38
CA LEU A 289 -4.02 -15.47 6.53
C LEU A 289 -2.94 -14.83 7.43
N PRO A 290 -2.08 -15.64 8.08
CA PRO A 290 -1.05 -15.13 8.98
C PRO A 290 0.02 -14.35 8.23
N LEU A 291 0.22 -13.10 8.62
CA LEU A 291 1.31 -12.24 8.18
C LEU A 291 2.30 -12.06 9.34
N ALA A 292 3.54 -12.49 9.16
CA ALA A 292 4.63 -12.24 10.09
C ALA A 292 5.28 -10.89 9.74
N ILE A 293 4.75 -9.81 10.34
CA ILE A 293 5.07 -8.44 9.92
C ILE A 293 6.48 -8.03 10.38
N GLY A 294 6.86 -8.38 11.60
CA GLY A 294 8.11 -7.93 12.21
C GLY A 294 8.23 -8.27 13.69
N LYS A 295 9.13 -7.58 14.40
CA LYS A 295 9.26 -7.63 15.87
C LYS A 295 8.89 -6.32 16.53
N THR A 296 8.29 -6.41 17.70
CA THR A 296 8.04 -5.26 18.59
C THR A 296 9.35 -4.71 19.17
N ILE A 297 9.28 -3.56 19.84
CA ILE A 297 10.40 -2.99 20.62
C ILE A 297 10.83 -3.94 21.76
N THR A 298 9.91 -4.78 22.27
CA THR A 298 10.20 -5.83 23.27
C THR A 298 10.84 -7.09 22.65
N GLY A 299 10.95 -7.18 21.32
CA GLY A 299 11.56 -8.31 20.61
C GLY A 299 10.62 -9.48 20.31
N GLU A 300 9.33 -9.35 20.66
CA GLU A 300 8.26 -10.34 20.43
C GLU A 300 7.85 -10.34 18.95
N ALA A 301 7.50 -11.51 18.41
CA ALA A 301 7.10 -11.63 17.01
C ALA A 301 5.68 -11.09 16.80
N PHE A 302 5.54 -10.09 15.93
CA PHE A 302 4.26 -9.45 15.63
C PHE A 302 3.60 -10.13 14.43
N VAL A 303 2.80 -11.15 14.72
CA VAL A 303 1.98 -11.89 13.76
C VAL A 303 0.54 -11.41 13.82
N ARG A 304 -0.10 -11.23 12.66
CA ARG A 304 -1.51 -10.82 12.55
C ARG A 304 -2.22 -11.52 11.39
N ASP A 305 -3.54 -11.66 11.49
CA ASP A 305 -4.38 -12.32 10.50
C ASP A 305 -4.97 -11.30 9.51
N LEU A 306 -4.62 -11.38 8.22
CA LEU A 306 -5.18 -10.52 7.18
C LEU A 306 -6.70 -10.72 7.02
N ALA A 307 -7.26 -11.88 7.34
CA ALA A 307 -8.71 -12.08 7.32
C ALA A 307 -9.43 -11.27 8.42
N GLN A 308 -8.71 -10.92 9.50
CA GLN A 308 -9.20 -10.08 10.59
C GLN A 308 -8.87 -8.59 10.38
N MET A 309 -7.78 -8.30 9.66
CA MET A 309 -7.33 -6.99 9.19
C MET A 309 -7.70 -6.81 7.71
N PRO A 310 -8.99 -6.65 7.35
CA PRO A 310 -9.51 -7.08 6.06
C PRO A 310 -8.76 -6.53 4.83
N HIS A 311 -8.30 -5.29 4.90
CA HIS A 311 -7.48 -4.64 3.89
C HIS A 311 -6.38 -3.81 4.56
N LEU A 312 -5.16 -3.87 4.00
CA LEU A 312 -3.93 -3.30 4.54
C LEU A 312 -3.35 -2.26 3.57
N LEU A 313 -3.13 -1.04 4.04
CA LEU A 313 -2.45 0.02 3.30
C LEU A 313 -1.00 0.14 3.78
N ILE A 314 -0.03 0.10 2.88
CA ILE A 314 1.41 0.20 3.20
C ILE A 314 2.01 1.41 2.48
N ALA A 315 2.76 2.24 3.18
CA ALA A 315 3.42 3.39 2.57
C ALA A 315 4.78 3.69 3.19
N GLY A 316 5.61 4.43 2.45
CA GLY A 316 6.93 4.88 2.92
C GLY A 316 7.84 5.27 1.76
N ALA A 317 8.91 6.02 2.06
CA ALA A 317 9.84 6.43 1.01
C ALA A 317 10.64 5.23 0.43
N THR A 318 11.14 5.39 -0.79
CA THR A 318 12.00 4.41 -1.47
C THR A 318 13.20 4.02 -0.59
N GLY A 319 13.54 2.72 -0.56
CA GLY A 319 14.68 2.20 0.22
C GLY A 319 14.42 2.04 1.73
N GLN A 320 13.25 2.42 2.25
CA GLN A 320 12.98 2.39 3.70
C GLN A 320 12.51 1.03 4.26
N GLY A 321 12.26 0.03 3.40
CA GLY A 321 11.88 -1.34 3.80
C GLY A 321 10.57 -1.87 3.22
N LYS A 322 9.76 -1.00 2.57
CA LYS A 322 8.42 -1.31 2.03
C LYS A 322 8.36 -2.65 1.27
N SER A 323 9.18 -2.81 0.24
CA SER A 323 9.14 -3.97 -0.66
C SER A 323 9.64 -5.25 -0.01
N VAL A 324 10.68 -5.17 0.82
CA VAL A 324 11.17 -6.32 1.60
C VAL A 324 10.10 -6.82 2.57
N ALA A 325 9.34 -5.92 3.18
CA ALA A 325 8.22 -6.30 4.05
C ALA A 325 7.03 -6.89 3.28
N LEU A 326 6.71 -6.40 2.07
CA LEU A 326 5.73 -7.04 1.18
C LEU A 326 6.15 -8.48 0.88
N ASN A 327 7.41 -8.71 0.54
CA ASN A 327 7.94 -10.06 0.27
C ASN A 327 7.88 -10.97 1.51
N CYS A 328 8.13 -10.43 2.70
CA CYS A 328 7.92 -11.15 3.96
C CYS A 328 6.45 -11.53 4.19
N MET A 329 5.49 -10.66 3.83
CA MET A 329 4.06 -10.95 3.92
C MET A 329 3.61 -12.03 2.93
N ILE A 330 4.10 -11.99 1.69
CA ILE A 330 3.84 -13.03 0.67
C ILE A 330 4.38 -14.37 1.14
N LEU A 331 5.65 -14.42 1.58
CA LEU A 331 6.27 -15.63 2.09
C LEU A 331 5.58 -16.16 3.37
N SER A 332 5.09 -15.28 4.26
CA SER A 332 4.26 -15.71 5.42
C SER A 332 3.02 -16.50 5.02
N LEU A 333 2.46 -16.24 3.83
CA LEU A 333 1.34 -17.01 3.30
C LEU A 333 1.83 -18.31 2.64
N LEU A 334 2.89 -18.24 1.80
CA LEU A 334 3.48 -19.41 1.14
C LEU A 334 4.02 -20.47 2.11
N TYR A 335 4.46 -20.06 3.31
CA TYR A 335 4.93 -20.96 4.38
C TYR A 335 3.81 -21.52 5.27
N LYS A 336 2.53 -21.16 5.03
CA LYS A 336 1.40 -21.65 5.85
C LYS A 336 0.21 -22.19 5.04
N ARG A 337 0.04 -21.76 3.79
CA ARG A 337 -1.17 -22.01 3.00
C ARG A 337 -0.85 -22.61 1.64
N THR A 338 -1.60 -23.62 1.23
CA THR A 338 -1.50 -24.22 -0.11
C THR A 338 -2.27 -23.38 -1.16
N PRO A 339 -2.11 -23.65 -2.47
CA PRO A 339 -2.86 -22.96 -3.51
C PRO A 339 -4.38 -23.23 -3.47
N ASP A 340 -4.81 -24.30 -2.82
CA ASP A 340 -6.23 -24.59 -2.59
C ASP A 340 -6.82 -23.71 -1.46
N GLU A 341 -5.95 -23.13 -0.61
CA GLU A 341 -6.33 -22.25 0.49
C GLU A 341 -6.11 -20.77 0.15
N VAL A 342 -5.10 -20.42 -0.64
CA VAL A 342 -4.80 -19.02 -1.02
C VAL A 342 -4.37 -18.89 -2.48
N ARG A 343 -4.89 -17.87 -3.17
CA ARG A 343 -4.46 -17.43 -4.51
C ARG A 343 -4.07 -15.96 -4.47
N PHE A 344 -3.14 -15.55 -5.33
CA PHE A 344 -2.71 -14.17 -5.47
C PHE A 344 -3.17 -13.56 -6.79
N VAL A 345 -3.47 -12.27 -6.76
CA VAL A 345 -3.46 -11.38 -7.94
C VAL A 345 -2.41 -10.32 -7.66
N LEU A 346 -1.40 -10.20 -8.52
CA LEU A 346 -0.27 -9.30 -8.31
C LEU A 346 -0.29 -8.18 -9.35
N ILE A 347 -0.20 -6.93 -8.89
CA ILE A 347 -0.08 -5.74 -9.73
C ILE A 347 1.25 -5.02 -9.40
N ASP A 348 2.21 -5.11 -10.32
CA ASP A 348 3.53 -4.49 -10.23
C ASP A 348 3.83 -3.68 -11.50
N PRO A 349 3.38 -2.42 -11.56
CA PRO A 349 3.61 -1.55 -12.73
C PRO A 349 5.08 -1.19 -12.95
N LYS A 350 5.97 -1.50 -11.99
CA LYS A 350 7.41 -1.22 -12.07
C LYS A 350 8.21 -2.42 -12.57
N LYS A 351 7.68 -3.64 -12.49
CA LYS A 351 8.31 -4.92 -12.87
C LYS A 351 9.54 -5.30 -12.03
N VAL A 352 9.72 -4.66 -10.87
CA VAL A 352 10.93 -4.81 -10.04
C VAL A 352 10.72 -5.77 -8.87
N GLU A 353 9.56 -5.70 -8.21
CA GLU A 353 9.39 -6.27 -6.88
C GLU A 353 8.70 -7.63 -6.93
N MET A 354 7.69 -7.77 -7.79
CA MET A 354 6.87 -8.99 -7.88
C MET A 354 7.33 -9.96 -8.97
N SER A 355 8.22 -9.54 -9.87
CA SER A 355 8.79 -10.41 -10.93
C SER A 355 9.51 -11.65 -10.38
N LEU A 356 9.97 -11.58 -9.12
CA LEU A 356 10.51 -12.72 -8.37
C LEU A 356 9.52 -13.90 -8.20
N TYR A 357 8.21 -13.66 -8.34
CA TYR A 357 7.16 -14.65 -8.17
C TYR A 357 6.65 -15.27 -9.48
N GLN A 358 7.31 -15.03 -10.63
CA GLN A 358 6.94 -15.64 -11.93
C GLN A 358 6.88 -17.17 -11.89
N GLY A 359 7.74 -17.83 -11.09
CA GLY A 359 7.69 -19.29 -10.89
C GLY A 359 6.43 -19.81 -10.19
N LEU A 360 5.54 -18.93 -9.72
CA LEU A 360 4.27 -19.28 -9.07
C LEU A 360 3.05 -19.21 -10.00
N GLU A 361 3.23 -18.88 -11.29
CA GLU A 361 2.16 -18.67 -12.27
C GLU A 361 1.15 -19.82 -12.36
N GLU A 362 1.64 -21.06 -12.40
CA GLU A 362 0.80 -22.26 -12.51
C GLU A 362 0.20 -22.72 -11.17
N SER A 363 0.69 -22.21 -10.04
CA SER A 363 0.30 -22.65 -8.70
C SER A 363 -0.55 -21.61 -7.96
N TYR A 364 0.07 -20.56 -7.44
CA TYR A 364 -0.61 -19.59 -6.58
C TYR A 364 -1.23 -18.41 -7.33
N LEU A 365 -0.75 -18.05 -8.52
CA LEU A 365 -1.31 -16.89 -9.23
C LEU A 365 -2.63 -17.26 -9.92
N ALA A 366 -3.66 -16.45 -9.66
CA ALA A 366 -4.93 -16.59 -10.35
C ALA A 366 -4.80 -16.20 -11.83
N GLU A 367 -5.52 -16.90 -12.69
CA GLU A 367 -5.63 -16.60 -14.11
C GLU A 367 -6.79 -15.64 -14.34
N ILE A 368 -6.59 -14.61 -15.16
CA ILE A 368 -7.65 -13.67 -15.54
C ILE A 368 -7.81 -13.76 -17.07
N PRO A 369 -8.95 -14.26 -17.57
CA PRO A 369 -9.19 -14.39 -19.01
C PRO A 369 -8.99 -13.06 -19.75
N GLY A 370 -8.43 -13.12 -20.95
CA GLY A 370 -8.16 -11.96 -21.80
C GLY A 370 -6.93 -11.12 -21.41
N LEU A 371 -6.29 -11.38 -20.26
CA LEU A 371 -5.04 -10.71 -19.88
C LEU A 371 -3.81 -11.53 -20.35
N PRO A 372 -2.73 -10.89 -20.82
CA PRO A 372 -1.58 -11.59 -21.39
C PRO A 372 -0.57 -12.10 -20.35
N GLU A 373 -0.70 -11.72 -19.08
CA GLU A 373 0.24 -11.98 -17.99
C GLU A 373 -0.51 -12.16 -16.66
N ARG A 374 -0.04 -13.07 -15.78
CA ARG A 374 -0.65 -13.29 -14.45
C ARG A 374 -0.15 -12.31 -13.39
N ILE A 375 1.05 -11.77 -13.58
CA ILE A 375 1.56 -10.62 -12.84
C ILE A 375 1.28 -9.40 -13.71
N ILE A 376 0.37 -8.54 -13.28
CA ILE A 376 -0.10 -7.40 -14.05
C ILE A 376 0.95 -6.29 -13.96
N THR A 377 1.67 -6.09 -15.06
CA THR A 377 2.74 -5.11 -15.18
C THR A 377 2.38 -3.91 -16.06
N ASP A 378 1.39 -4.06 -16.94
CA ASP A 378 0.81 -2.92 -17.66
C ASP A 378 -0.39 -2.35 -16.89
N VAL A 379 -0.33 -1.05 -16.60
CA VAL A 379 -1.40 -0.32 -15.87
C VAL A 379 -2.75 -0.41 -16.59
N ARG A 380 -2.77 -0.59 -17.92
CA ARG A 380 -3.99 -0.76 -18.71
C ARG A 380 -4.77 -2.04 -18.38
N TYR A 381 -4.09 -3.08 -17.89
CA TYR A 381 -4.72 -4.34 -17.48
C TYR A 381 -5.14 -4.35 -15.99
N ALA A 382 -4.70 -3.37 -15.20
CA ALA A 382 -5.06 -3.29 -13.78
C ALA A 382 -6.55 -3.05 -13.55
N LEU A 383 -7.21 -2.20 -14.35
CA LEU A 383 -8.65 -1.96 -14.24
C LEU A 383 -9.48 -3.21 -14.60
N PRO A 384 -9.26 -3.90 -15.74
CA PRO A 384 -9.88 -5.18 -16.03
C PRO A 384 -9.69 -6.21 -14.89
N ALA A 385 -8.48 -6.36 -14.36
CA ALA A 385 -8.21 -7.29 -13.25
C ALA A 385 -9.01 -6.96 -11.99
N LEU A 386 -9.11 -5.68 -11.64
CA LEU A 386 -9.93 -5.20 -10.52
C LEU A 386 -11.43 -5.45 -10.76
N GLN A 387 -11.92 -5.30 -11.99
CA GLN A 387 -13.32 -5.60 -12.35
C GLN A 387 -13.61 -7.10 -12.32
N SER A 388 -12.68 -7.94 -12.78
CA SER A 388 -12.75 -9.40 -12.65
C SER A 388 -12.87 -9.83 -11.18
N LEU A 389 -12.07 -9.24 -10.29
CA LEU A 389 -12.17 -9.47 -8.84
C LEU A 389 -13.49 -8.97 -8.22
N VAL A 390 -14.08 -7.90 -8.74
CA VAL A 390 -15.42 -7.44 -8.31
C VAL A 390 -16.51 -8.42 -8.73
N GLN A 391 -16.43 -9.01 -9.93
CA GLN A 391 -17.36 -10.06 -10.36
C GLN A 391 -17.19 -11.33 -9.51
N GLU A 392 -15.96 -11.74 -9.23
CA GLU A 392 -15.66 -12.88 -8.33
C GLU A 392 -16.27 -12.66 -6.93
N MET A 393 -16.14 -11.44 -6.40
CA MET A 393 -16.76 -11.05 -5.13
C MET A 393 -18.28 -11.21 -5.15
N GLU A 394 -18.95 -10.78 -6.23
CA GLU A 394 -20.41 -10.89 -6.42
C GLU A 394 -20.85 -12.36 -6.57
N MET A 395 -20.15 -13.15 -7.38
CA MET A 395 -20.42 -14.58 -7.57
C MET A 395 -20.29 -15.36 -6.25
N ARG A 396 -19.25 -15.08 -5.46
CA ARG A 396 -19.10 -15.68 -4.12
C ARG A 396 -20.24 -15.30 -3.19
N TYR A 397 -20.79 -14.08 -3.27
CA TYR A 397 -21.94 -13.69 -2.46
C TYR A 397 -23.20 -14.50 -2.79
N GLU A 398 -23.44 -14.85 -4.05
CA GLU A 398 -24.54 -15.73 -4.44
C GLU A 398 -24.30 -17.17 -3.93
N LEU A 399 -23.09 -17.72 -4.03
CA LEU A 399 -22.74 -19.03 -3.44
C LEU A 399 -22.96 -19.07 -1.91
N LEU A 400 -22.59 -18.00 -1.20
CA LEU A 400 -22.84 -17.87 0.25
C LEU A 400 -24.35 -17.82 0.57
N LYS A 401 -25.13 -17.14 -0.27
CA LYS A 401 -26.58 -16.97 -0.14
C LYS A 401 -27.35 -18.26 -0.40
N GLU A 402 -26.93 -19.06 -1.39
CA GLU A 402 -27.49 -20.39 -1.69
C GLU A 402 -27.36 -21.34 -0.49
N LEU A 403 -26.18 -21.40 0.13
CA LEU A 403 -25.97 -22.20 1.35
C LEU A 403 -26.51 -21.52 2.62
N ARG A 404 -27.00 -20.27 2.55
CA ARG A 404 -27.45 -19.45 3.69
C ARG A 404 -26.38 -19.33 4.78
N VAL A 405 -25.15 -19.09 4.35
CA VAL A 405 -23.96 -18.89 5.20
C VAL A 405 -23.51 -17.43 5.16
N ARG A 406 -22.82 -16.96 6.20
CA ARG A 406 -22.45 -15.53 6.31
C ARG A 406 -21.07 -15.17 5.79
N ASN A 407 -20.19 -16.15 5.61
CA ASN A 407 -18.80 -15.93 5.20
C ASN A 407 -18.19 -17.19 4.56
N ILE A 408 -17.06 -16.99 3.88
CA ILE A 408 -16.25 -18.04 3.26
C ILE A 408 -15.81 -19.15 4.24
N THR A 409 -15.57 -18.82 5.52
CA THR A 409 -15.15 -19.83 6.51
C THR A 409 -16.28 -20.84 6.79
N GLU A 410 -17.51 -20.36 6.96
CA GLU A 410 -18.68 -21.22 7.12
C GLU A 410 -19.02 -21.97 5.83
N TYR A 411 -18.91 -21.29 4.67
CA TYR A 411 -19.08 -21.90 3.35
C TYR A 411 -18.12 -23.09 3.14
N ASN A 412 -16.81 -22.85 3.26
CA ASN A 412 -15.76 -23.87 3.09
C ASN A 412 -15.94 -25.04 4.08
N ARG A 413 -16.35 -24.74 5.32
CA ARG A 413 -16.67 -25.77 6.32
C ARG A 413 -17.82 -26.68 5.85
N ARG A 414 -18.92 -26.12 5.34
CA ARG A 414 -20.05 -26.93 4.83
C ARG A 414 -19.67 -27.73 3.58
N CYS A 415 -18.86 -27.17 2.69
CA CYS A 415 -18.31 -27.92 1.55
C CYS A 415 -17.44 -29.10 2.01
N ALA A 416 -16.54 -28.88 2.98
CA ALA A 416 -15.67 -29.92 3.53
C ALA A 416 -16.43 -30.99 4.34
N GLU A 417 -17.53 -30.63 5.00
CA GLU A 417 -18.42 -31.54 5.72
C GLU A 417 -19.43 -32.27 4.81
N GLY A 418 -19.40 -32.06 3.49
CA GLY A 418 -20.33 -32.68 2.54
C GLY A 418 -21.78 -32.19 2.67
N GLN A 419 -21.99 -31.01 3.27
CA GLN A 419 -23.30 -30.39 3.50
C GLN A 419 -23.69 -29.38 2.41
N ALA A 420 -22.84 -29.18 1.41
CA ALA A 420 -23.10 -28.31 0.28
C ALA A 420 -23.77 -29.10 -0.88
N PRO A 421 -24.63 -28.48 -1.69
CA PRO A 421 -25.17 -29.10 -2.91
C PRO A 421 -24.07 -29.48 -3.92
N GLU A 422 -24.43 -30.30 -4.91
CA GLU A 422 -23.53 -30.66 -6.01
C GLU A 422 -23.07 -29.40 -6.78
N GLY A 423 -21.78 -29.36 -7.16
CA GLY A 423 -21.11 -28.20 -7.78
C GLY A 423 -20.38 -27.28 -6.79
N HIS A 424 -20.77 -27.25 -5.52
CA HIS A 424 -20.06 -26.47 -4.50
C HIS A 424 -18.76 -27.16 -4.06
N HIS A 425 -17.70 -26.37 -3.98
CA HIS A 425 -16.37 -26.78 -3.55
C HIS A 425 -15.79 -25.70 -2.61
N PRO A 426 -14.81 -26.02 -1.74
CA PRO A 426 -14.12 -25.01 -0.94
C PRO A 426 -13.45 -23.97 -1.84
N LEU A 427 -13.58 -22.69 -1.48
CA LEU A 427 -13.00 -21.55 -2.19
C LEU A 427 -11.68 -21.12 -1.52
N PRO A 428 -10.62 -20.81 -2.28
CA PRO A 428 -9.42 -20.21 -1.72
C PRO A 428 -9.70 -18.76 -1.29
N TYR A 429 -8.97 -18.26 -0.30
CA TYR A 429 -8.84 -16.82 -0.09
C TYR A 429 -8.09 -16.22 -1.28
N ILE A 430 -8.48 -15.02 -1.72
CA ILE A 430 -7.75 -14.28 -2.76
C ILE A 430 -7.07 -13.09 -2.10
N VAL A 431 -5.76 -12.94 -2.29
CA VAL A 431 -5.01 -11.78 -1.83
C VAL A 431 -4.54 -10.98 -3.04
N LEU A 432 -5.19 -9.83 -3.25
CA LEU A 432 -4.76 -8.84 -4.24
C LEU A 432 -3.63 -8.00 -3.63
N ILE A 433 -2.48 -7.96 -4.31
CA ILE A 433 -1.31 -7.18 -3.90
C ILE A 433 -1.00 -6.16 -4.98
N ILE A 434 -0.90 -4.88 -4.60
CA ILE A 434 -0.54 -3.78 -5.50
C ILE A 434 0.74 -3.14 -4.93
N ASP A 435 1.88 -3.23 -5.63
CA ASP A 435 3.12 -2.63 -5.12
C ASP A 435 3.08 -1.09 -5.11
N GLU A 436 2.56 -0.48 -6.18
CA GLU A 436 2.53 0.97 -6.34
C GLU A 436 1.17 1.47 -6.82
N LEU A 437 0.28 1.73 -5.87
CA LEU A 437 -1.01 2.38 -6.10
C LEU A 437 -0.86 3.71 -6.86
N ALA A 438 0.22 4.45 -6.61
CA ALA A 438 0.42 5.77 -7.20
C ALA A 438 0.48 5.73 -8.73
N ASP A 439 1.11 4.71 -9.30
CA ASP A 439 1.25 4.60 -10.75
C ASP A 439 -0.10 4.23 -11.40
N LEU A 440 -0.97 3.47 -10.72
CA LEU A 440 -2.35 3.22 -11.18
C LEU A 440 -3.21 4.49 -11.09
N MET A 441 -3.16 5.18 -9.94
CA MET A 441 -3.95 6.39 -9.67
C MET A 441 -3.55 7.56 -10.58
N MET A 442 -2.27 7.67 -10.98
CA MET A 442 -1.81 8.72 -11.88
C MET A 442 -2.16 8.47 -13.36
N THR A 443 -2.45 7.22 -13.75
CA THR A 443 -2.87 6.88 -15.12
C THR A 443 -4.39 6.83 -15.28
N ALA A 444 -5.12 6.18 -14.36
CA ALA A 444 -6.56 5.92 -14.49
C ALA A 444 -7.42 6.56 -13.37
N GLY A 445 -6.80 7.11 -12.32
CA GLY A 445 -7.48 7.86 -11.27
C GLY A 445 -8.71 7.16 -10.68
N LYS A 446 -9.88 7.80 -10.83
CA LYS A 446 -11.14 7.34 -10.23
C LYS A 446 -11.63 5.99 -10.75
N GLU A 447 -11.27 5.61 -11.97
CA GLU A 447 -11.69 4.34 -12.56
C GLU A 447 -11.08 3.15 -11.82
N VAL A 448 -9.84 3.29 -11.35
CA VAL A 448 -9.16 2.30 -10.49
C VAL A 448 -9.55 2.46 -9.02
N GLU A 449 -9.73 3.68 -8.52
CA GLU A 449 -10.14 3.94 -7.13
C GLU A 449 -11.48 3.27 -6.78
N THR A 450 -12.43 3.28 -7.72
CA THR A 450 -13.80 2.78 -7.52
C THR A 450 -13.86 1.27 -7.19
N PRO A 451 -13.32 0.35 -8.02
CA PRO A 451 -13.32 -1.07 -7.70
C PRO A 451 -12.42 -1.41 -6.50
N ILE A 452 -11.31 -0.70 -6.26
CA ILE A 452 -10.51 -0.87 -5.03
C ILE A 452 -11.35 -0.57 -3.80
N CYS A 453 -12.08 0.55 -3.79
CA CYS A 453 -12.97 0.89 -2.67
C CYS A 453 -14.12 -0.13 -2.54
N ARG A 454 -14.72 -0.57 -3.65
CA ARG A 454 -15.81 -1.55 -3.63
C ARG A 454 -15.38 -2.89 -3.04
N LEU A 455 -14.21 -3.40 -3.45
CA LEU A 455 -13.60 -4.59 -2.87
C LEU A 455 -13.29 -4.38 -1.38
N ALA A 456 -12.68 -3.25 -1.02
CA ALA A 456 -12.32 -2.96 0.38
C ALA A 456 -13.54 -2.77 1.31
N GLN A 457 -14.73 -2.51 0.77
CA GLN A 457 -15.98 -2.40 1.52
C GLN A 457 -16.68 -3.74 1.76
N LEU A 458 -16.66 -4.62 0.77
CA LEU A 458 -17.55 -5.79 0.73
C LEU A 458 -16.80 -7.13 0.74
N ALA A 459 -15.55 -7.19 0.26
CA ALA A 459 -14.96 -8.47 -0.11
C ALA A 459 -14.43 -9.32 1.07
N ARG A 460 -14.35 -8.75 2.28
CA ARG A 460 -13.98 -9.45 3.53
C ARG A 460 -14.77 -10.74 3.75
N ALA A 461 -16.09 -10.69 3.60
CA ALA A 461 -16.95 -11.84 3.94
C ALA A 461 -16.75 -13.02 2.97
N VAL A 462 -16.40 -12.72 1.71
CA VAL A 462 -16.14 -13.68 0.64
C VAL A 462 -14.65 -14.05 0.50
N GLY A 463 -13.81 -13.63 1.45
CA GLY A 463 -12.40 -14.04 1.52
C GLY A 463 -11.48 -13.41 0.48
N ILE A 464 -11.80 -12.20 -0.01
CA ILE A 464 -10.90 -11.43 -0.87
C ILE A 464 -10.31 -10.29 -0.05
N HIS A 465 -8.99 -10.22 0.00
CA HIS A 465 -8.21 -9.32 0.85
C HIS A 465 -7.25 -8.49 0.01
N LEU A 466 -6.99 -7.26 0.44
CA LEU A 466 -6.17 -6.30 -0.33
C LEU A 466 -4.96 -5.88 0.50
N ILE A 467 -3.76 -6.01 -0.08
CA ILE A 467 -2.53 -5.37 0.40
C ILE A 467 -2.14 -4.33 -0.66
N VAL A 468 -2.38 -3.06 -0.36
CA VAL A 468 -2.12 -1.97 -1.30
C VAL A 468 -0.96 -1.15 -0.78
N ALA A 469 0.08 -0.99 -1.60
CA ALA A 469 1.30 -0.29 -1.23
C ALA A 469 1.56 0.94 -2.11
N THR A 470 2.33 1.91 -1.60
CA THR A 470 2.76 3.09 -2.36
C THR A 470 4.07 3.67 -1.83
N GLN A 471 4.90 4.21 -2.72
CA GLN A 471 6.07 5.01 -2.35
C GLN A 471 5.79 6.53 -2.39
N ARG A 472 4.59 6.95 -2.83
CA ARG A 472 4.16 8.36 -2.93
C ARG A 472 2.99 8.66 -1.98
N PRO A 473 3.24 8.87 -0.68
CA PRO A 473 2.21 9.15 0.33
C PRO A 473 1.63 10.57 0.20
N SER A 474 0.87 10.81 -0.87
CA SER A 474 0.19 12.07 -1.15
C SER A 474 -1.32 11.90 -1.12
N VAL A 475 -2.06 12.98 -0.82
CA VAL A 475 -3.54 12.99 -0.74
C VAL A 475 -4.20 12.57 -2.07
N ASN A 476 -3.51 12.76 -3.20
CA ASN A 476 -3.99 12.37 -4.52
C ASN A 476 -3.89 10.86 -4.80
N VAL A 477 -3.08 10.13 -4.01
CA VAL A 477 -2.90 8.67 -4.09
C VAL A 477 -3.63 7.99 -2.93
N ILE A 478 -3.37 8.46 -1.71
CA ILE A 478 -4.03 8.02 -0.48
C ILE A 478 -5.19 8.98 -0.21
N THR A 479 -6.27 8.81 -0.97
CA THR A 479 -7.46 9.64 -0.88
C THR A 479 -8.25 9.39 0.42
N GLY A 480 -9.23 10.25 0.71
CA GLY A 480 -10.16 10.01 1.82
C GLY A 480 -10.97 8.71 1.68
N LEU A 481 -11.30 8.30 0.45
CA LEU A 481 -12.03 7.05 0.19
C LEU A 481 -11.13 5.83 0.41
N ILE A 482 -9.88 5.86 -0.05
CA ILE A 482 -8.90 4.81 0.26
C ILE A 482 -8.72 4.71 1.79
N LYS A 483 -8.51 5.82 2.50
CA LYS A 483 -8.35 5.77 3.97
C LYS A 483 -9.57 5.24 4.71
N ALA A 484 -10.78 5.56 4.26
CA ALA A 484 -12.01 5.10 4.89
C ALA A 484 -12.18 3.57 4.84
N ASN A 485 -11.69 2.93 3.77
CA ASN A 485 -11.87 1.49 3.56
C ASN A 485 -10.62 0.64 3.95
N PHE A 486 -9.49 1.28 4.25
CA PHE A 486 -8.26 0.64 4.71
C PHE A 486 -7.96 1.06 6.17
N PRO A 487 -8.57 0.38 7.18
CA PRO A 487 -8.45 0.76 8.59
C PRO A 487 -7.15 0.27 9.26
N VAL A 488 -6.42 -0.64 8.61
CA VAL A 488 -5.11 -1.12 9.07
C VAL A 488 -4.05 -0.59 8.13
N ARG A 489 -3.03 0.06 8.71
CA ARG A 489 -2.04 0.83 7.94
C ARG A 489 -0.63 0.60 8.47
N ILE A 490 0.33 0.55 7.57
CA ILE A 490 1.75 0.46 7.88
C ILE A 490 2.45 1.65 7.22
N SER A 491 3.16 2.45 8.01
CA SER A 491 4.10 3.44 7.48
C SER A 491 5.52 3.04 7.82
N PHE A 492 6.35 2.83 6.80
CA PHE A 492 7.80 2.95 6.93
C PHE A 492 8.18 4.44 7.03
N ARG A 493 9.47 4.73 7.18
CA ARG A 493 9.96 6.11 7.22
C ARG A 493 9.49 6.90 5.99
N VAL A 494 8.98 8.10 6.25
CA VAL A 494 8.62 9.11 5.24
C VAL A 494 9.51 10.34 5.36
N VAL A 495 9.40 11.27 4.40
CA VAL A 495 10.23 12.48 4.34
C VAL A 495 9.74 13.54 5.33
N SER A 496 8.42 13.69 5.50
CA SER A 496 7.83 14.77 6.29
C SER A 496 6.66 14.33 7.20
N ARG A 497 6.34 15.18 8.19
CA ARG A 497 5.11 15.05 9.01
C ARG A 497 3.83 15.08 8.18
N VAL A 498 3.82 15.80 7.05
CA VAL A 498 2.67 15.84 6.15
C VAL A 498 2.42 14.44 5.58
N ASP A 499 3.47 13.79 5.09
CA ASP A 499 3.41 12.41 4.58
C ASP A 499 2.96 11.42 5.67
N SER A 500 3.45 11.59 6.92
CA SER A 500 3.03 10.77 8.06
C SER A 500 1.52 10.85 8.28
N ARG A 501 0.96 12.07 8.32
CA ARG A 501 -0.49 12.29 8.48
C ARG A 501 -1.32 11.85 7.27
N VAL A 502 -0.74 11.89 6.06
CA VAL A 502 -1.43 11.33 4.88
C VAL A 502 -1.68 9.84 5.05
N ILE A 503 -0.76 9.08 5.67
CA ILE A 503 -0.87 7.63 5.87
C ILE A 503 -1.60 7.29 7.19
N LEU A 504 -1.08 7.78 8.32
CA LEU A 504 -1.43 7.35 9.66
C LEU A 504 -2.52 8.21 10.34
N ASP A 505 -2.89 9.33 9.73
CA ASP A 505 -3.66 10.43 10.37
C ASP A 505 -2.95 11.07 11.59
N ASP A 506 -1.68 10.74 11.84
CA ASP A 506 -0.87 11.20 12.98
C ASP A 506 0.62 11.36 12.58
N ASP A 507 1.41 12.03 13.42
CA ASP A 507 2.85 12.26 13.27
C ASP A 507 3.70 11.05 13.72
N GLY A 508 4.97 11.02 13.32
CA GLY A 508 5.98 10.12 13.86
C GLY A 508 6.62 9.17 12.85
N ALA A 509 6.01 8.96 11.67
CA ALA A 509 6.64 8.15 10.64
C ALA A 509 7.90 8.82 10.06
N GLU A 510 8.01 10.15 10.11
CA GLU A 510 9.22 10.87 9.71
C GLU A 510 10.40 10.67 10.68
N ARG A 511 10.10 10.22 11.93
CA ARG A 511 11.09 9.93 12.99
C ARG A 511 11.59 8.48 12.97
N LEU A 512 11.08 7.63 12.08
CA LEU A 512 11.55 6.25 11.93
C LEU A 512 13.00 6.21 11.43
N VAL A 513 13.79 5.26 11.91
CA VAL A 513 15.19 5.05 11.54
C VAL A 513 15.32 4.66 10.06
N GLY A 514 14.35 3.87 9.56
CA GLY A 514 14.38 3.25 8.23
C GLY A 514 14.85 1.81 8.27
N ARG A 515 15.22 1.25 7.11
CA ARG A 515 15.71 -0.15 6.97
C ARG A 515 14.76 -1.18 7.61
N GLY A 516 13.46 -1.04 7.39
CA GLY A 516 12.43 -1.91 7.94
C GLY A 516 11.73 -1.40 9.21
N ASP A 517 12.24 -0.35 9.86
CA ASP A 517 11.55 0.33 10.96
C ASP A 517 10.23 0.96 10.47
N LEU A 518 9.13 0.59 11.12
CA LEU A 518 7.77 0.95 10.72
C LEU A 518 6.85 1.25 11.91
N LEU A 519 5.78 1.99 11.63
CA LEU A 519 4.61 2.14 12.50
C LEU A 519 3.45 1.33 11.91
N PHE A 520 2.96 0.37 12.66
CA PHE A 520 1.71 -0.33 12.42
C PHE A 520 0.58 0.41 13.16
N ALA A 521 -0.49 0.76 12.45
CA ALA A 521 -1.65 1.45 13.01
C ALA A 521 -2.94 0.66 12.73
N MET A 522 -3.76 0.49 13.77
CA MET A 522 -5.08 -0.13 13.69
C MET A 522 -6.03 0.61 14.64
N GLY A 523 -6.96 1.39 14.07
CA GLY A 523 -7.77 2.33 14.85
C GLY A 523 -6.89 3.37 15.54
N THR A 524 -6.99 3.47 16.87
CA THR A 524 -6.15 4.38 17.69
C THR A 524 -4.86 3.74 18.20
N GLU A 525 -4.65 2.44 17.98
CA GLU A 525 -3.43 1.76 18.41
C GLU A 525 -2.33 1.96 17.37
N MET A 526 -1.18 2.47 17.81
CA MET A 526 0.00 2.66 16.97
C MET A 526 1.21 1.97 17.63
N ILE A 527 1.73 0.93 16.99
CA ILE A 527 2.83 0.09 17.47
C ILE A 527 4.03 0.26 16.54
N ARG A 528 5.21 0.53 17.10
CA ARG A 528 6.46 0.53 16.34
C ARG A 528 7.02 -0.89 16.23
N LEU A 529 7.35 -1.31 15.02
CA LEU A 529 7.90 -2.62 14.70
C LEU A 529 9.17 -2.47 13.86
N GLN A 530 10.08 -3.43 13.98
CA GLN A 530 11.12 -3.68 12.96
C GLN A 530 10.61 -4.78 12.04
N SER A 531 10.46 -4.50 10.74
CA SER A 531 9.98 -5.49 9.78
C SER A 531 10.88 -6.72 9.70
N GLY A 532 10.31 -7.83 9.24
CA GLY A 532 11.07 -8.94 8.70
C GLY A 532 11.97 -8.50 7.54
N PHE A 533 13.03 -9.27 7.32
CA PHE A 533 13.96 -9.16 6.20
C PHE A 533 14.09 -10.51 5.50
N VAL A 534 14.08 -10.47 4.18
CA VAL A 534 14.36 -11.61 3.31
C VAL A 534 15.14 -11.11 2.09
N SER A 535 16.13 -11.87 1.65
CA SER A 535 16.93 -11.60 0.46
C SER A 535 16.27 -12.15 -0.81
N THR A 536 16.65 -11.62 -1.97
CA THR A 536 16.20 -12.12 -3.28
C THR A 536 16.51 -13.61 -3.47
N SER A 537 17.70 -14.07 -3.06
CA SER A 537 18.11 -15.48 -3.14
C SER A 537 17.26 -16.43 -2.29
N GLU A 538 16.73 -15.96 -1.15
CA GLU A 538 15.79 -16.74 -0.33
C GLU A 538 14.41 -16.83 -1.00
N ILE A 539 13.93 -15.72 -1.59
CA ILE A 539 12.67 -15.71 -2.37
C ILE A 539 12.79 -16.68 -3.55
N GLU A 540 13.85 -16.57 -4.35
CA GLU A 540 14.12 -17.43 -5.50
C GLU A 540 14.19 -18.92 -5.09
N SER A 541 14.85 -19.24 -3.97
CA SER A 541 14.93 -20.61 -3.46
C SER A 541 13.56 -21.19 -3.07
N VAL A 542 12.70 -20.38 -2.45
CA VAL A 542 11.34 -20.78 -2.08
C VAL A 542 10.44 -20.93 -3.31
N VAL A 543 10.52 -20.00 -4.26
CA VAL A 543 9.77 -20.07 -5.52
C VAL A 543 10.20 -21.28 -6.34
N ALA A 544 11.49 -21.55 -6.47
CA ALA A 544 12.00 -22.74 -7.16
C ALA A 544 11.58 -24.04 -6.48
N TYR A 545 11.55 -24.08 -5.14
CA TYR A 545 11.03 -25.24 -4.40
C TYR A 545 9.55 -25.50 -4.72
N ILE A 546 8.72 -24.46 -4.75
CA ILE A 546 7.29 -24.58 -5.11
C ILE A 546 7.15 -25.02 -6.58
N GLN A 547 7.87 -24.38 -7.50
CA GLN A 547 7.83 -24.67 -8.93
C GLN A 547 8.30 -26.08 -9.28
N SER A 548 9.16 -26.70 -8.44
CA SER A 548 9.59 -28.09 -8.62
C SER A 548 8.50 -29.14 -8.36
N GLN A 549 7.35 -28.73 -7.80
CA GLN A 549 6.24 -29.61 -7.45
C GLN A 549 5.17 -29.63 -8.55
N PRO A 550 4.32 -30.68 -8.62
CA PRO A 550 3.21 -30.72 -9.58
C PRO A 550 2.26 -29.53 -9.37
N ALA A 551 1.99 -28.79 -10.44
CA ALA A 551 1.05 -27.68 -10.40
C ALA A 551 -0.38 -28.17 -10.05
N PRO A 552 -1.13 -27.43 -9.22
CA PRO A 552 -2.57 -27.64 -9.04
C PRO A 552 -3.36 -27.22 -10.30
N ALA A 553 -4.68 -27.41 -10.28
CA ALA A 553 -5.52 -26.79 -11.30
C ALA A 553 -5.43 -25.25 -11.23
N PRO A 554 -5.41 -24.53 -12.37
CA PRO A 554 -5.43 -23.08 -12.39
C PRO A 554 -6.74 -22.57 -11.79
N TYR A 555 -6.66 -21.53 -10.95
CA TYR A 555 -7.84 -20.81 -10.48
C TYR A 555 -8.13 -19.68 -11.45
N VAL A 556 -9.15 -19.87 -12.29
CA VAL A 556 -9.55 -18.91 -13.32
C VAL A 556 -10.61 -18.00 -12.74
N LEU A 557 -10.32 -16.70 -12.69
CA LEU A 557 -11.27 -15.66 -12.30
C LEU A 557 -12.27 -15.38 -13.44
N PRO A 558 -13.42 -14.75 -13.16
CA PRO A 558 -14.37 -14.37 -14.18
C PRO A 558 -13.70 -13.50 -15.26
N GLU A 559 -14.08 -13.69 -16.53
CA GLU A 559 -13.63 -12.79 -17.60
C GLU A 559 -13.97 -11.35 -17.18
N PRO A 560 -13.01 -10.40 -17.22
CA PRO A 560 -13.34 -9.01 -16.96
C PRO A 560 -14.46 -8.58 -17.91
N PRO A 561 -15.33 -7.63 -17.51
CA PRO A 561 -16.27 -7.09 -18.47
C PRO A 561 -15.44 -6.63 -19.67
N ALA A 562 -15.89 -6.95 -20.89
CA ALA A 562 -15.31 -6.33 -22.06
C ALA A 562 -15.24 -4.83 -21.75
N PRO A 563 -14.08 -4.16 -21.95
CA PRO A 563 -14.03 -2.72 -21.73
C PRO A 563 -15.24 -2.16 -22.47
N GLU A 564 -15.97 -1.23 -21.84
CA GLU A 564 -16.95 -0.45 -22.58
C GLU A 564 -16.19 0.11 -23.76
N ARG A 565 -16.37 -0.53 -24.92
CA ARG A 565 -16.19 0.13 -26.18
C ARG A 565 -17.19 1.26 -26.01
N GLU A 566 -16.68 2.48 -25.76
CA GLU A 566 -17.24 3.65 -26.45
C GLU A 566 -17.56 3.10 -27.81
N GLU A 567 -18.86 2.93 -28.12
CA GLU A 567 -19.20 2.15 -29.29
C GLU A 567 -18.41 2.78 -30.44
N ASP A 568 -17.50 1.96 -30.98
CA ASP A 568 -17.22 1.93 -32.40
C ASP A 568 -18.54 1.48 -33.06
N ALA A 569 -19.58 2.31 -32.87
CA ALA A 569 -20.49 2.71 -33.91
C ALA A 569 -19.58 2.78 -35.13
N PRO A 570 -19.81 1.91 -36.13
CA PRO A 570 -18.80 1.63 -37.12
C PRO A 570 -18.21 2.92 -37.67
N GLU A 571 -17.01 2.86 -38.25
CA GLU A 571 -16.69 3.81 -39.32
C GLU A 571 -17.63 3.54 -40.50
N ASP A 572 -18.91 3.83 -40.30
CA ASP A 572 -19.91 4.01 -41.33
C ASP A 572 -19.60 5.39 -41.89
N ILE A 573 -18.96 5.37 -43.06
CA ILE A 573 -18.29 6.51 -43.71
C ILE A 573 -19.32 7.57 -44.20
N GLY A 574 -20.57 7.52 -43.70
CA GLY A 574 -21.69 8.40 -44.03
C GLY A 574 -22.46 9.03 -42.86
N GLU A 575 -22.48 8.48 -41.64
CA GLU A 575 -23.30 9.04 -40.55
C GLU A 575 -22.54 10.10 -39.70
N ARG A 576 -23.00 11.35 -39.78
CA ARG A 576 -22.56 12.48 -38.94
C ARG A 576 -23.10 12.28 -37.51
N ASP A 577 -22.34 12.69 -36.47
CA ASP A 577 -22.84 12.68 -35.09
C ASP A 577 -24.16 13.47 -35.00
N PRO A 578 -25.18 13.03 -34.23
CA PRO A 578 -26.44 13.77 -34.11
C PRO A 578 -26.31 15.24 -33.71
N LEU A 579 -25.24 15.61 -32.99
CA LEU A 579 -24.92 16.98 -32.57
C LEU A 579 -24.00 17.71 -33.57
N PHE A 580 -23.66 17.11 -34.71
CA PHE A 580 -22.76 17.70 -35.72
C PHE A 580 -23.27 19.05 -36.22
N TYR A 581 -24.56 19.17 -36.55
CA TYR A 581 -25.13 20.43 -37.04
C TYR A 581 -25.10 21.52 -35.95
N GLU A 582 -25.41 21.15 -34.70
CA GLU A 582 -25.34 22.08 -33.56
C GLU A 582 -23.90 22.51 -33.27
N ALA A 583 -22.94 21.59 -33.35
CA ALA A 583 -21.51 21.85 -33.21
C ALA A 583 -21.00 22.79 -34.31
N ALA A 584 -21.38 22.54 -35.57
CA ALA A 584 -21.05 23.39 -36.70
C ALA A 584 -21.60 24.81 -36.52
N LEU A 585 -22.90 24.93 -36.21
CA LEU A 585 -23.57 26.20 -35.99
C LEU A 585 -22.95 26.97 -34.82
N LEU A 586 -22.60 26.28 -33.74
CA LEU A 586 -21.95 26.87 -32.56
C LEU A 586 -20.52 27.36 -32.87
N VAL A 587 -19.74 26.60 -33.64
CA VAL A 587 -18.36 26.98 -34.02
C VAL A 587 -18.37 28.14 -35.02
N VAL A 588 -19.28 28.14 -35.99
CA VAL A 588 -19.46 29.25 -36.94
C VAL A 588 -19.99 30.51 -36.24
N ARG A 589 -20.95 30.40 -35.32
CA ARG A 589 -21.43 31.53 -34.50
C ARG A 589 -20.36 32.14 -33.61
N SER A 590 -19.50 31.30 -33.02
CA SER A 590 -18.44 31.77 -32.13
C SER A 590 -17.14 32.13 -32.85
N GLN A 591 -17.02 31.79 -34.15
CA GLN A 591 -15.78 31.87 -34.94
C GLN A 591 -14.57 31.27 -34.20
N TYR A 592 -14.80 30.18 -33.45
CA TYR A 592 -13.82 29.64 -32.48
C TYR A 592 -13.92 28.11 -32.35
N GLY A 593 -13.15 27.38 -33.16
CA GLY A 593 -13.14 25.91 -33.15
C GLY A 593 -12.28 25.32 -32.04
N SER A 594 -12.78 25.22 -30.80
CA SER A 594 -12.09 24.47 -29.72
C SER A 594 -12.92 23.33 -29.13
N THR A 595 -12.28 22.20 -28.86
CA THR A 595 -12.93 21.00 -28.30
C THR A 595 -13.55 21.29 -26.93
N SER A 596 -12.86 22.06 -26.08
CA SER A 596 -13.37 22.51 -24.78
C SER A 596 -14.55 23.50 -24.87
N LEU A 597 -14.78 24.15 -26.01
CA LEU A 597 -16.00 24.93 -26.26
C LEU A 597 -17.17 23.98 -26.56
N LEU A 598 -16.98 23.00 -27.45
CA LEU A 598 -18.00 21.99 -27.77
C LEU A 598 -18.40 21.18 -26.52
N GLN A 599 -17.43 20.65 -25.77
CA GLN A 599 -17.64 19.92 -24.51
C GLN A 599 -18.57 20.68 -23.55
N ARG A 600 -18.26 21.96 -23.28
CA ARG A 600 -18.95 22.78 -22.27
C ARG A 600 -20.29 23.33 -22.75
N LYS A 601 -20.51 23.48 -24.05
CA LYS A 601 -21.74 24.05 -24.62
C LYS A 601 -22.75 23.01 -25.06
N LEU A 602 -22.29 21.84 -25.52
CA LEU A 602 -23.15 20.71 -25.92
C LEU A 602 -23.27 19.64 -24.81
N GLY A 603 -22.57 19.79 -23.68
CA GLY A 603 -22.63 18.87 -22.54
C GLY A 603 -21.98 17.50 -22.80
N VAL A 604 -21.15 17.38 -23.84
CA VAL A 604 -20.52 16.12 -24.26
C VAL A 604 -19.15 15.89 -23.61
N GLY A 605 -18.75 14.63 -23.43
CA GLY A 605 -17.42 14.24 -22.94
C GLY A 605 -16.28 14.71 -23.86
N PHE A 606 -15.05 14.76 -23.34
CA PHE A 606 -13.88 15.28 -24.07
C PHE A 606 -13.59 14.51 -25.37
N ASN A 607 -13.67 13.18 -25.34
CA ASN A 607 -13.46 12.33 -26.52
C ASN A 607 -14.50 12.61 -27.62
N ARG A 608 -15.78 12.71 -27.26
CA ARG A 608 -16.86 13.05 -28.21
C ARG A 608 -16.75 14.49 -28.74
N ALA A 609 -16.31 15.44 -27.92
CA ALA A 609 -16.00 16.80 -28.38
C ALA A 609 -14.82 16.84 -29.36
N GLY A 610 -13.83 15.96 -29.18
CA GLY A 610 -12.76 15.69 -30.14
C GLY A 610 -13.30 15.15 -31.46
N ARG A 611 -14.05 14.04 -31.41
CA ARG A 611 -14.69 13.40 -32.58
C ARG A 611 -15.55 14.39 -33.38
N LEU A 612 -16.37 15.20 -32.71
CA LEU A 612 -17.15 16.27 -33.35
C LEU A 612 -16.24 17.28 -34.08
N MET A 613 -15.16 17.74 -33.44
CA MET A 613 -14.21 18.67 -34.09
C MET A 613 -13.53 18.05 -35.31
N ASP A 614 -13.19 16.76 -35.26
CA ASP A 614 -12.58 16.04 -36.38
C ASP A 614 -13.59 15.79 -37.53
N GLN A 615 -14.86 15.57 -37.22
CA GLN A 615 -15.92 15.56 -38.24
C GLN A 615 -16.10 16.95 -38.87
N LEU A 616 -16.06 18.04 -38.10
CA LEU A 616 -16.11 19.42 -38.63
C LEU A 616 -14.89 19.74 -39.52
N GLU A 617 -13.71 19.22 -39.20
CA GLU A 617 -12.50 19.35 -40.03
C GLU A 617 -12.64 18.57 -41.34
N ARG A 618 -13.04 17.30 -41.28
CA ARG A 618 -13.29 16.45 -42.47
C ARG A 618 -14.37 17.04 -43.37
N ALA A 619 -15.37 17.71 -42.80
CA ALA A 619 -16.40 18.42 -43.53
C ALA A 619 -15.94 19.77 -44.10
N GLY A 620 -14.73 20.26 -43.81
CA GLY A 620 -14.22 21.55 -44.30
C GLY A 620 -14.82 22.79 -43.61
N ILE A 621 -15.44 22.62 -42.44
CA ILE A 621 -16.04 23.71 -41.65
C ILE A 621 -14.98 24.38 -40.76
N VAL A 622 -14.01 23.59 -40.30
CA VAL A 622 -12.80 24.08 -39.62
C VAL A 622 -11.54 23.57 -40.33
N GLY A 623 -10.45 24.34 -40.22
CA GLY A 623 -9.13 23.97 -40.71
C GLY A 623 -8.40 22.97 -39.81
N PRO A 624 -7.22 22.49 -40.25
CA PRO A 624 -6.49 21.40 -39.60
C PRO A 624 -6.05 21.71 -38.17
N ALA A 625 -5.95 20.67 -37.35
CA ALA A 625 -5.46 20.74 -35.98
C ALA A 625 -4.10 21.48 -35.84
N ARG A 626 -4.07 22.57 -35.05
CA ARG A 626 -2.86 23.35 -34.75
C ARG A 626 -2.38 23.13 -33.30
N GLY A 627 -2.22 21.87 -32.92
CA GLY A 627 -1.85 21.46 -31.56
C GLY A 627 -2.93 21.86 -30.54
N SER A 628 -2.52 22.50 -29.43
CA SER A 628 -3.43 22.97 -28.38
C SER A 628 -4.16 24.28 -28.69
N LYS A 629 -3.93 24.88 -29.87
CA LYS A 629 -4.63 26.11 -30.28
C LYS A 629 -5.99 25.78 -30.94
N PRO A 630 -6.98 26.69 -30.84
CA PRO A 630 -8.24 26.55 -31.58
C PRO A 630 -8.02 26.37 -33.08
N ARG A 631 -8.84 25.53 -33.71
CA ARG A 631 -8.90 25.37 -35.16
C ARG A 631 -9.52 26.62 -35.79
N GLU A 632 -8.99 27.00 -36.95
CA GLU A 632 -9.46 28.12 -37.76
C GLU A 632 -10.84 27.77 -38.34
N VAL A 633 -11.82 28.67 -38.26
CA VAL A 633 -13.16 28.42 -38.81
C VAL A 633 -13.19 28.88 -40.27
N LEU A 634 -13.58 28.00 -41.18
CA LEU A 634 -13.50 28.23 -42.62
C LEU A 634 -14.80 28.82 -43.21
N ILE A 635 -15.92 28.69 -42.48
CA ILE A 635 -17.23 29.22 -42.85
C ILE A 635 -17.54 30.46 -42.01
N GLN A 636 -17.90 31.57 -42.66
CA GLN A 636 -17.94 32.89 -42.01
C GLN A 636 -19.29 33.20 -41.35
N ASP A 637 -20.40 32.62 -41.84
CA ASP A 637 -21.74 32.90 -41.33
C ASP A 637 -22.69 31.69 -41.44
N GLU A 638 -23.82 31.77 -40.74
CA GLU A 638 -24.82 30.70 -40.66
C GLU A 638 -25.53 30.43 -42.00
N SER A 639 -25.61 31.42 -42.89
CA SER A 639 -26.26 31.28 -44.20
C SER A 639 -25.35 30.51 -45.16
N GLN A 640 -24.04 30.79 -45.11
CA GLN A 640 -23.02 29.98 -45.78
C GLN A 640 -23.05 28.53 -45.25
N LEU A 641 -23.15 28.34 -43.92
CA LEU A 641 -23.23 27.01 -43.34
C LEU A 641 -24.48 26.24 -43.80
N GLN A 642 -25.64 26.89 -43.87
CA GLN A 642 -26.89 26.29 -44.38
C GLN A 642 -26.87 25.99 -45.89
N ALA A 643 -26.10 26.74 -46.68
CA ALA A 643 -25.91 26.46 -48.11
C ALA A 643 -24.84 25.39 -48.37
N PHE A 644 -24.04 25.04 -47.36
CA PHE A 644 -22.90 24.12 -47.45
C PHE A 644 -23.20 22.70 -46.93
N LEU A 645 -24.19 22.56 -46.03
CA LEU A 645 -24.52 21.30 -45.33
C LEU A 645 -25.66 20.48 -45.95
#